data_AF-A0A6S6X9M4-F1
#
_entry.id   AF-A0A6S6X9M4-F1
#
_cell.length_a   1.000
_cell.length_b   1.000
_cell.length_c   1.000
_cell.angle_alpha   90.00
_cell.angle_beta   90.00
_cell.angle_gamma   90.00
#
_symmetry.space_group_name_H-M   'P 1'
#
loop_
_entity.id
_entity.type
_entity.pdbx_description
1 polymer ?
#
loop_
_entity_poly.entity_id
_entity_poly.type
_entity_poly.pdbx_seq_one_letter_code
_entity_poly.pdbx_strand_id
1 'polypeptide(L)'
;MKALKKMLRIVSIAAFTIAAVLPLAYAQEEGSPKVGTTVVQSVSSVSSTVESSASSVSSSSKSASEPNTVSSGSSSASGNASSDVGGTTSSKESLQTVAPPVSDGWKTESGGVYYYKNGQKQKGWLQLNGKKYYLDSQTGVRKTKELFQTEKGFSYAQADGTILSGGKKKGDDGNLYLVSSDGILRNPGLLITPDYDGYWAPYYIDAQTHAVKTGLFSVNGTYYYGREDKGYLVCGKYKAPDGKTYLANSNGTLRNAGLLVTPDYDGYWAPYYIDPNTHAIKTGLFNINGTYYYGREDKGYLVCGKYKAPDGKTYLANSNGTLRKSGLLITPDYDGYWAPYYIDAQTHAIKTGLFNINGTYYYGREDKGYLVCGKYKAPDGKTYLANSNGTLRNPGLLVTPDYDGYWAPYYIDAQTHAVKIGFFNVNGTYYYGREDKGYLVCGKYKAPDGKTYLANSNGTLRNPGLLITPDYDGYWAPYYIDAQTHAIKTGFFNINGTYYYGREDKGYLVCGKYKAPDGKTYLANSNGTLRNPGLLITPDYDGYWAPYYIDAQTHAVKIGFFSVNGTYYYGREDKGYLVCGKYKAPDGKTYLANSNGTLRNAGLLITPDYDGYWAPYYIDPNTHAVKTGLFSVNGTYYYGREDKGYLVCGKYKAPDGHFYLANSDGKLLTQIGWLETAQYDGVTERYYLENPTGNYSTVKTGFFDLDGYSYYGIPDEGHVLRGKKIISGQMFLADQDGHLQETTGWLITSEYDNGILQRYYLNDSAVSGHPGAVIGAFTANGKKYYGREDTGYEVRGTYRAPNGTIYYADNDGVLMDVPPEIAEMEARAQGYSSNTNYLILVNTSVHKVSVFYGWSGNWNRLYTWDCANGAPGTPTITGEFSTSSKGYYFDSGSARCFYYTQFYEDFLFHSTLYYQYPTPDYSMDDRVGMALSHGCVRLRLENAKWIYDNIPYGTKVVSY
;
A
#
# COMPACT_ATOMS: atom_id res chain seq x y z
N MET A 1 -6.22 8.38 29.81
CA MET A 1 -5.71 7.63 28.63
C MET A 1 -4.30 8.16 28.30
N LYS A 2 -3.31 7.27 28.11
CA LYS A 2 -1.88 7.57 27.87
C LYS A 2 -1.11 8.34 28.96
N ALA A 3 -1.25 7.94 30.22
CA ALA A 3 -0.23 8.11 31.28
C ALA A 3 -0.44 7.15 32.48
N LEU A 4 -1.25 6.08 32.30
CA LEU A 4 -1.67 5.19 33.39
C LEU A 4 -1.70 3.73 32.89
N LYS A 5 -0.58 3.27 32.32
CA LYS A 5 -0.40 1.88 31.83
C LYS A 5 1.04 1.37 31.98
N LYS A 6 1.81 1.89 32.94
CA LYS A 6 3.21 1.46 33.17
C LYS A 6 3.59 1.12 34.62
N MET A 7 2.59 0.90 35.49
CA MET A 7 2.78 0.33 36.82
C MET A 7 1.61 -0.61 37.11
N LEU A 8 1.76 -1.89 36.76
CA LEU A 8 1.13 -3.00 37.47
C LEU A 8 1.69 -4.34 36.95
N ARG A 9 1.96 -5.26 37.89
CA ARG A 9 2.19 -6.71 37.78
C ARG A 9 3.63 -7.21 37.74
N ILE A 10 4.14 -7.48 38.94
CA ILE A 10 4.83 -8.74 39.25
C ILE A 10 3.86 -9.59 40.08
N VAL A 11 3.89 -10.91 39.87
CA VAL A 11 3.64 -12.05 40.81
C VAL A 11 2.67 -13.13 40.27
N SER A 12 3.24 -14.34 40.12
CA SER A 12 2.67 -15.71 40.23
C SER A 12 1.85 -16.31 39.08
N ILE A 13 1.92 -17.59 38.66
CA ILE A 13 2.50 -18.89 39.12
C ILE A 13 2.47 -19.83 37.87
N ALA A 14 3.57 -20.46 37.43
CA ALA A 14 4.05 -21.84 37.66
C ALA A 14 3.54 -22.97 36.71
N ALA A 15 4.51 -23.86 36.40
CA ALA A 15 4.44 -25.26 35.92
C ALA A 15 4.16 -25.55 34.43
N PHE A 16 5.16 -26.12 33.73
CA PHE A 16 5.15 -27.54 33.33
C PHE A 16 6.55 -28.04 32.88
N THR A 17 7.02 -29.05 33.63
CA THR A 17 7.94 -30.18 33.40
C THR A 17 9.10 -30.22 32.39
N ILE A 18 10.17 -30.80 32.94
CA ILE A 18 11.45 -31.32 32.43
C ILE A 18 11.33 -32.37 31.31
N ALA A 19 12.27 -32.32 30.35
CA ALA A 19 12.88 -33.53 29.79
C ALA A 19 14.34 -33.23 29.40
N ALA A 20 15.26 -33.89 30.11
CA ALA A 20 16.69 -33.89 29.82
C ALA A 20 17.00 -34.96 28.76
N VAL A 21 17.92 -34.65 27.84
CA VAL A 21 18.65 -35.66 27.06
C VAL A 21 20.13 -35.29 27.07
N LEU A 22 20.94 -36.26 27.52
CA LEU A 22 22.40 -36.24 27.62
C LEU A 22 23.08 -36.14 26.24
N PRO A 23 24.29 -35.57 26.14
CA PRO A 23 25.20 -35.87 25.04
C PRO A 23 26.05 -37.11 25.37
N LEU A 24 25.92 -38.15 24.52
CA LEU A 24 26.89 -39.23 24.44
C LEU A 24 28.15 -38.73 23.71
N ALA A 25 29.31 -39.06 24.26
CA ALA A 25 30.63 -38.90 23.68
C ALA A 25 30.99 -40.10 22.78
N TYR A 26 31.77 -39.85 21.72
CA TYR A 26 32.73 -40.74 21.03
C TYR A 26 33.25 -39.98 19.80
N ALA A 27 34.46 -40.08 19.26
CA ALA A 27 35.81 -40.38 19.71
C ALA A 27 36.74 -39.85 18.57
N GLN A 28 38.00 -39.57 18.88
CA GLN A 28 39.07 -39.25 17.92
C GLN A 28 39.40 -40.42 16.98
N GLU A 29 39.94 -40.10 15.80
CA GLU A 29 41.25 -40.57 15.26
C GLU A 29 41.51 -39.79 13.95
N GLU A 30 42.54 -38.93 13.91
CA GLU A 30 43.94 -39.18 13.47
C GLU A 30 44.13 -39.29 11.94
N GLY A 31 45.03 -38.46 11.42
CA GLY A 31 45.43 -38.45 10.01
C GLY A 31 46.15 -37.17 9.59
N SER A 32 47.37 -36.96 10.10
CA SER A 32 48.37 -36.10 9.42
C SER A 32 48.99 -36.89 8.25
N PRO A 33 49.46 -36.26 7.16
CA PRO A 33 50.87 -35.85 7.15
C PRO A 33 51.20 -34.55 6.36
N LYS A 34 52.18 -33.83 6.94
CA LYS A 34 53.41 -33.24 6.38
C LYS A 34 53.40 -32.57 4.98
N VAL A 35 53.70 -31.27 4.95
CA VAL A 35 54.99 -30.62 4.59
C VAL A 35 55.21 -30.44 3.08
N GLY A 36 55.40 -29.18 2.70
CA GLY A 36 55.96 -28.75 1.43
C GLY A 36 56.29 -27.26 1.49
N THR A 37 57.39 -26.92 2.16
CA THR A 37 57.99 -25.58 2.18
C THR A 37 58.86 -25.43 0.93
N THR A 38 58.67 -24.35 0.16
CA THR A 38 59.72 -23.83 -0.73
C THR A 38 59.83 -22.32 -0.56
N VAL A 39 61.07 -21.87 -0.33
CA VAL A 39 61.49 -20.50 -0.08
C VAL A 39 62.06 -19.89 -1.38
N VAL A 40 62.14 -18.55 -1.38
CA VAL A 40 62.97 -17.65 -2.22
C VAL A 40 62.60 -17.54 -3.72
N GLN A 41 62.69 -16.41 -4.43
CA GLN A 41 63.45 -15.18 -4.22
C GLN A 41 62.89 -14.06 -5.13
N SER A 42 63.16 -12.83 -4.72
CA SER A 42 63.05 -11.57 -5.43
C SER A 42 63.74 -11.55 -6.81
N VAL A 43 63.13 -10.85 -7.79
CA VAL A 43 63.88 -10.19 -8.87
C VAL A 43 63.22 -8.86 -9.23
N SER A 44 64.01 -7.80 -9.14
CA SER A 44 63.77 -6.45 -9.65
C SER A 44 64.07 -6.37 -11.15
N SER A 45 63.27 -5.64 -11.93
CA SER A 45 63.75 -5.06 -13.18
C SER A 45 62.98 -3.79 -13.58
N VAL A 46 63.80 -2.79 -13.88
CA VAL A 46 63.57 -1.45 -14.42
C VAL A 46 63.00 -1.53 -15.85
N SER A 47 62.14 -0.57 -16.25
CA SER A 47 62.42 0.42 -17.31
C SER A 47 61.14 1.06 -17.90
N SER A 48 61.20 2.39 -18.07
CA SER A 48 60.75 3.26 -19.19
C SER A 48 59.72 2.72 -20.21
N THR A 49 58.78 3.48 -20.78
CA THR A 49 58.91 4.78 -21.47
C THR A 49 57.52 5.39 -21.72
N VAL A 50 57.42 6.70 -21.46
CA VAL A 50 56.97 7.82 -22.33
C VAL A 50 56.24 7.49 -23.64
N GLU A 51 55.11 8.17 -23.87
CA GLU A 51 54.74 9.04 -25.02
C GLU A 51 53.23 9.34 -24.95
N SER A 52 52.64 10.43 -25.44
CA SER A 52 53.05 11.73 -25.99
C SER A 52 51.75 12.47 -26.38
N SER A 53 51.90 13.68 -26.96
CA SER A 53 50.93 14.58 -27.63
C SER A 53 50.43 15.77 -26.78
N ALA A 54 51.08 16.94 -26.78
CA ALA A 54 51.42 17.93 -27.83
C ALA A 54 50.27 18.94 -28.10
N SER A 55 50.41 20.20 -27.65
CA SER A 55 50.76 21.43 -28.43
C SER A 55 49.53 22.07 -29.11
N SER A 56 49.29 23.39 -29.15
CA SER A 56 50.16 24.53 -29.48
C SER A 56 49.52 25.88 -29.02
N VAL A 57 50.28 26.81 -28.42
CA VAL A 57 50.90 28.05 -28.97
C VAL A 57 49.96 29.08 -29.62
N SER A 58 49.88 30.29 -29.05
CA SER A 58 50.12 31.55 -29.80
C SER A 58 50.33 32.77 -28.89
N SER A 59 51.21 33.64 -29.39
CA SER A 59 51.78 34.85 -28.81
C SER A 59 51.13 36.12 -29.37
N SER A 60 51.13 37.23 -28.64
CA SER A 60 51.41 38.57 -29.20
C SER A 60 51.57 39.64 -28.10
N SER A 61 52.14 40.77 -28.51
CA SER A 61 52.93 41.76 -27.79
C SER A 61 52.23 43.12 -27.66
N LYS A 62 52.62 43.94 -26.68
CA LYS A 62 53.15 45.34 -26.81
C LYS A 62 52.87 46.25 -25.59
N SER A 63 53.82 47.18 -25.45
CA SER A 63 54.09 48.23 -24.46
C SER A 63 52.96 49.25 -24.15
N ALA A 64 53.09 49.88 -22.97
CA ALA A 64 53.44 51.31 -22.77
C ALA A 64 52.56 52.08 -21.76
N SER A 65 53.29 52.78 -20.86
CA SER A 65 53.05 54.12 -20.29
C SER A 65 51.85 54.41 -19.38
N GLU A 66 52.18 55.06 -18.25
CA GLU A 66 51.34 55.81 -17.31
C GLU A 66 50.41 56.84 -18.01
N PRO A 67 49.39 57.38 -17.31
CA PRO A 67 49.62 58.65 -16.61
C PRO A 67 48.82 58.90 -15.31
N ASN A 68 49.40 59.75 -14.46
CA ASN A 68 48.84 60.83 -13.64
C ASN A 68 47.39 60.81 -13.14
N THR A 69 47.22 61.16 -11.86
CA THR A 69 46.37 62.30 -11.46
C THR A 69 46.86 62.93 -10.16
N VAL A 70 46.80 64.26 -10.16
CA VAL A 70 47.55 65.26 -9.35
C VAL A 70 46.58 65.89 -8.34
N SER A 71 47.03 66.39 -7.17
CA SER A 71 47.07 67.84 -6.83
C SER A 71 46.61 68.03 -5.37
N SER A 72 47.13 68.89 -4.49
CA SER A 72 48.03 70.05 -4.65
C SER A 72 48.67 70.44 -3.30
N GLY A 73 49.85 71.05 -3.37
CA GLY A 73 50.04 72.42 -2.87
C GLY A 73 50.86 72.64 -1.60
N SER A 74 52.15 72.94 -1.75
CA SER A 74 52.81 73.95 -0.91
C SER A 74 53.94 74.69 -1.64
N SER A 75 54.29 75.86 -1.10
CA SER A 75 55.32 76.84 -1.49
C SER A 75 54.86 77.88 -2.53
N SER A 76 55.23 79.16 -2.41
CA SER A 76 56.55 79.64 -2.00
C SER A 76 56.55 81.08 -1.47
N ALA A 77 57.55 81.42 -0.65
CA ALA A 77 58.41 82.58 -0.89
C ALA A 77 59.69 82.48 -0.02
N SER A 78 60.78 82.90 -0.66
CA SER A 78 62.21 82.77 -0.37
C SER A 78 62.78 83.79 0.62
N GLY A 79 63.99 83.54 1.12
CA GLY A 79 64.92 84.63 1.46
C GLY A 79 66.01 84.30 2.49
N ASN A 80 67.21 84.02 1.99
CA ASN A 80 68.49 83.80 2.69
C ASN A 80 68.94 84.99 3.58
N ALA A 81 69.78 84.73 4.59
CA ALA A 81 70.99 85.53 4.87
C ALA A 81 71.86 84.92 6.00
N SER A 82 73.18 84.97 5.78
CA SER A 82 74.26 84.58 6.70
C SER A 82 74.97 85.83 7.26
N SER A 83 75.52 85.70 8.47
CA SER A 83 76.66 86.40 9.11
C SER A 83 77.29 87.63 8.45
N ASP A 84 77.52 88.73 9.20
CA ASP A 84 78.83 89.06 9.81
C ASP A 84 78.78 90.33 10.71
N VAL A 85 79.79 90.51 11.57
CA VAL A 85 79.93 91.55 12.61
C VAL A 85 81.16 92.45 12.37
N GLY A 86 81.06 93.76 12.67
CA GLY A 86 82.17 94.68 12.98
C GLY A 86 81.76 96.17 12.92
N GLY A 87 81.57 96.89 14.05
CA GLY A 87 82.46 97.95 14.61
C GLY A 87 82.31 99.32 13.90
N THR A 88 82.01 100.50 14.49
CA THR A 88 82.69 101.22 15.61
C THR A 88 81.92 102.51 16.06
N THR A 89 81.99 102.81 17.37
CA THR A 89 82.02 104.11 18.12
C THR A 89 81.10 105.33 17.88
N SER A 90 80.40 105.71 18.97
CA SER A 90 80.28 107.03 19.67
C SER A 90 79.46 108.21 19.11
N SER A 91 78.41 108.64 19.85
CA SER A 91 78.33 109.97 20.52
C SER A 91 77.02 110.19 21.33
N LYS A 92 77.18 110.97 22.41
CA LYS A 92 76.24 111.61 23.40
C LYS A 92 75.02 112.35 22.76
N GLU A 93 73.94 112.83 23.41
CA GLU A 93 73.57 113.31 24.76
C GLU A 93 72.00 113.49 24.78
N SER A 94 71.26 113.09 25.82
CA SER A 94 70.56 113.90 26.85
C SER A 94 69.15 114.52 26.58
N LEU A 95 68.30 114.34 27.62
CA LEU A 95 67.24 115.21 28.19
C LEU A 95 65.74 115.10 27.77
N GLN A 96 64.92 115.15 28.83
CA GLN A 96 63.46 114.97 28.98
C GLN A 96 62.59 116.14 28.48
N THR A 97 61.27 115.92 28.27
CA THR A 97 60.14 116.75 28.79
C THR A 97 58.73 116.14 28.50
N VAL A 98 57.67 116.71 29.11
CA VAL A 98 56.42 116.12 29.66
C VAL A 98 55.12 116.31 28.81
N ALA A 99 54.03 115.57 29.14
CA ALA A 99 52.76 115.24 28.42
C ALA A 99 51.45 116.07 28.68
N PRO A 100 50.26 115.67 28.10
CA PRO A 100 48.88 115.93 28.61
C PRO A 100 47.90 114.67 28.69
N PRO A 101 46.63 114.74 29.24
CA PRO A 101 45.87 113.64 29.94
C PRO A 101 44.73 112.85 29.19
N VAL A 102 44.16 111.76 29.76
CA VAL A 102 43.31 110.67 29.12
C VAL A 102 41.99 110.26 29.88
N SER A 103 40.96 109.72 29.18
CA SER A 103 39.57 109.32 29.63
C SER A 103 39.35 107.85 30.10
N ASP A 104 38.20 107.54 30.74
CA ASP A 104 37.80 106.22 31.31
C ASP A 104 37.63 105.07 30.30
N GLY A 105 38.03 103.84 30.68
CA GLY A 105 37.92 102.62 29.86
C GLY A 105 39.13 101.68 29.96
N TRP A 106 39.12 100.61 29.16
CA TRP A 106 40.30 99.73 29.01
C TRP A 106 41.40 100.47 28.25
N LYS A 107 42.62 100.49 28.81
CA LYS A 107 43.78 101.14 28.19
C LYS A 107 45.02 100.29 28.36
N THR A 108 45.77 100.13 27.27
CA THR A 108 47.05 99.41 27.26
C THR A 108 48.18 100.42 27.45
N GLU A 109 49.03 100.20 28.45
CA GLU A 109 50.18 101.03 28.75
C GLU A 109 51.37 100.13 29.10
N SER A 110 52.53 100.37 28.47
CA SER A 110 53.78 99.64 28.75
C SER A 110 53.61 98.11 28.79
N GLY A 111 52.81 97.56 27.86
CA GLY A 111 52.54 96.11 27.75
C GLY A 111 51.48 95.56 28.71
N GLY A 112 51.02 96.33 29.71
CA GLY A 112 49.93 95.95 30.61
C GLY A 112 48.58 96.55 30.20
N VAL A 113 47.50 95.78 30.34
CA VAL A 113 46.13 96.27 30.11
C VAL A 113 45.50 96.68 31.43
N TYR A 114 45.05 97.93 31.56
CA TYR A 114 44.45 98.50 32.77
C TYR A 114 43.02 98.96 32.48
N TYR A 115 42.19 99.06 33.52
CA TYR A 115 40.89 99.74 33.41
C TYR A 115 40.94 101.05 34.20
N TYR A 116 40.68 102.16 33.52
CA TYR A 116 40.61 103.48 34.13
C TYR A 116 39.16 103.86 34.42
N LYS A 117 38.91 104.33 35.65
CA LYS A 117 37.62 104.91 36.05
C LYS A 117 37.88 106.18 36.87
N ASN A 118 37.24 107.27 36.50
CA ASN A 118 37.52 108.64 36.94
C ASN A 118 39.03 108.97 36.91
N GLY A 119 39.72 108.57 35.84
CA GLY A 119 41.16 108.80 35.67
C GLY A 119 42.08 107.96 36.57
N GLN A 120 41.55 107.03 37.37
CA GLN A 120 42.32 106.15 38.27
C GLN A 120 42.33 104.70 37.79
N LYS A 121 43.51 104.05 37.86
CA LYS A 121 43.65 102.61 37.57
C LYS A 121 42.88 101.80 38.61
N GLN A 122 41.90 101.04 38.15
CA GLN A 122 41.19 100.09 39.00
C GLN A 122 42.11 98.92 39.36
N LYS A 123 41.88 98.34 40.55
CA LYS A 123 42.64 97.21 41.10
C LYS A 123 41.66 96.20 41.71
N GLY A 124 42.03 94.93 41.74
CA GLY A 124 41.19 93.84 42.24
C GLY A 124 40.09 93.41 41.27
N TRP A 125 39.02 92.84 41.82
CA TRP A 125 37.88 92.35 41.04
C TRP A 125 37.13 93.47 40.34
N LEU A 126 36.96 93.34 39.03
CA LEU A 126 36.19 94.25 38.19
C LEU A 126 35.12 93.47 37.43
N GLN A 127 33.85 93.86 37.62
CA GLN A 127 32.74 93.27 36.89
C GLN A 127 32.21 94.26 35.85
N LEU A 128 32.21 93.84 34.58
CA LEU A 128 31.72 94.63 33.46
C LEU A 128 30.80 93.75 32.60
N ASN A 129 29.58 94.22 32.32
CA ASN A 129 28.62 93.57 31.42
C ASN A 129 28.43 92.06 31.74
N GLY A 130 28.35 91.70 33.02
CA GLY A 130 28.19 90.32 33.48
C GLY A 130 29.44 89.45 33.45
N LYS A 131 30.56 89.94 32.89
CA LYS A 131 31.86 89.27 32.91
C LYS A 131 32.72 89.79 34.07
N LYS A 132 33.49 88.89 34.66
CA LYS A 132 34.43 89.22 35.74
C LYS A 132 35.85 89.27 35.19
N TYR A 133 36.61 90.25 35.66
CA TYR A 133 38.02 90.45 35.37
C TYR A 133 38.75 90.61 36.70
N TYR A 134 40.03 90.25 36.74
CA TYR A 134 40.88 90.55 37.88
C TYR A 134 42.01 91.45 37.44
N LEU A 135 42.08 92.63 38.07
CA LEU A 135 43.18 93.57 37.93
C LEU A 135 44.12 93.32 39.11
N ASP A 136 45.40 93.13 38.84
CA ASP A 136 46.41 92.85 39.84
C ASP A 136 46.32 93.86 41.00
N SER A 137 46.23 93.36 42.23
CA SER A 137 45.93 94.18 43.41
C SER A 137 47.03 95.22 43.73
N GLN A 138 48.25 95.02 43.23
CA GLN A 138 49.37 95.93 43.44
C GLN A 138 49.52 96.89 42.26
N THR A 139 49.52 96.35 41.04
CA THR A 139 49.87 97.10 39.82
C THR A 139 48.65 97.60 39.03
N GLY A 140 47.50 96.92 39.12
CA GLY A 140 46.29 97.17 38.33
C GLY A 140 46.27 96.51 36.95
N VAL A 141 47.30 95.72 36.60
CA VAL A 141 47.38 95.01 35.32
C VAL A 141 46.33 93.90 35.27
N ARG A 142 45.56 93.81 34.20
CA ARG A 142 44.58 92.75 33.97
C ARG A 142 45.27 91.40 33.80
N LYS A 143 44.90 90.44 34.66
CA LYS A 143 45.32 89.05 34.57
C LYS A 143 44.75 88.40 33.30
N THR A 144 45.56 87.65 32.58
CA THR A 144 45.18 86.93 31.34
C THR A 144 45.97 85.65 31.20
N LYS A 145 45.30 84.57 30.78
CA LYS A 145 45.89 83.24 30.53
C LYS A 145 46.78 82.74 31.67
N GLU A 146 46.35 82.94 32.91
CA GLU A 146 47.12 82.56 34.09
C GLU A 146 46.21 82.13 35.25
N LEU A 147 46.73 81.18 36.03
CA LEU A 147 46.23 80.83 37.37
C LEU A 147 46.84 81.81 38.36
N PHE A 148 46.03 82.39 39.24
CA PHE A 148 46.50 83.32 40.26
C PHE A 148 45.73 83.14 41.57
N GLN A 149 46.37 83.52 42.67
CA GLN A 149 45.77 83.45 44.00
C GLN A 149 45.12 84.79 44.37
N THR A 150 43.94 84.71 44.96
CA THR A 150 43.24 85.83 45.59
C THR A 150 43.06 85.57 47.08
N GLU A 151 42.62 86.57 47.84
CA GLU A 151 42.28 86.43 49.26
C GLU A 151 41.24 85.33 49.53
N LYS A 152 40.36 85.04 48.55
CA LYS A 152 39.27 84.06 48.67
C LYS A 152 39.63 82.67 48.15
N GLY A 153 40.77 82.52 47.48
CA GLY A 153 41.20 81.28 46.82
C GLY A 153 41.78 81.52 45.43
N PHE A 154 42.08 80.43 44.72
CA PHE A 154 42.63 80.49 43.38
C PHE A 154 41.57 80.81 42.33
N SER A 155 41.96 81.52 41.27
CA SER A 155 41.12 81.85 40.11
C SER A 155 41.93 81.70 38.83
N TYR A 156 41.26 81.44 37.71
CA TYR A 156 41.89 81.36 36.39
C TYR A 156 41.37 82.46 35.47
N ALA A 157 42.29 83.28 34.94
CA ALA A 157 41.99 84.27 33.92
C ALA A 157 42.18 83.68 32.52
N GLN A 158 41.17 83.81 31.67
CA GLN A 158 41.23 83.44 30.25
C GLN A 158 42.07 84.44 29.44
N ALA A 159 42.38 84.11 28.19
CA ALA A 159 43.18 84.94 27.29
C ALA A 159 42.54 86.31 27.03
N ASP A 160 41.20 86.39 27.02
CA ASP A 160 40.46 87.64 26.90
C ASP A 160 40.39 88.46 28.21
N GLY A 161 40.96 87.93 29.30
CA GLY A 161 40.99 88.50 30.65
C GLY A 161 39.79 88.16 31.53
N THR A 162 38.80 87.43 31.01
CA THR A 162 37.64 87.02 31.80
C THR A 162 38.00 85.90 32.77
N ILE A 163 37.43 85.93 33.97
CA ILE A 163 37.64 84.91 34.97
C ILE A 163 36.65 83.76 34.78
N LEU A 164 37.15 82.52 34.77
CA LEU A 164 36.27 81.34 34.77
C LEU A 164 35.32 81.42 35.96
N SER A 165 34.03 81.13 35.74
CA SER A 165 33.03 81.14 36.80
C SER A 165 31.88 80.19 36.50
N GLY A 166 31.32 79.63 37.57
CA GLY A 166 30.08 78.86 37.54
C GLY A 166 30.15 77.53 36.79
N GLY A 167 30.54 76.46 37.49
CA GLY A 167 30.44 75.08 37.01
C GLY A 167 31.78 74.47 36.64
N LYS A 168 31.74 73.40 35.83
CA LYS A 168 32.92 72.78 35.24
C LYS A 168 33.33 73.54 33.99
N LYS A 169 34.51 74.12 33.97
CA LYS A 169 34.98 74.96 32.86
C LYS A 169 36.37 74.54 32.43
N LYS A 170 36.58 74.48 31.11
CA LYS A 170 37.90 74.23 30.54
C LYS A 170 38.61 75.56 30.37
N GLY A 171 39.83 75.69 30.91
CA GLY A 171 40.69 76.85 30.69
C GLY A 171 41.35 76.81 29.31
N ASP A 172 41.89 77.95 28.89
CA ASP A 172 42.68 78.05 27.64
C ASP A 172 43.99 77.25 27.68
N ASP A 173 44.42 76.83 28.87
CA ASP A 173 45.52 75.88 29.08
C ASP A 173 45.12 74.42 28.78
N GLY A 174 43.84 74.17 28.49
CA GLY A 174 43.29 72.85 28.22
C GLY A 174 42.87 72.07 29.46
N ASN A 175 43.09 72.60 30.67
CA ASN A 175 42.75 71.93 31.92
C ASN A 175 41.26 72.12 32.26
N LEU A 176 40.66 71.10 32.88
CA LEU A 176 39.29 71.19 33.40
C LEU A 176 39.31 71.66 34.86
N TYR A 177 38.57 72.72 35.15
CA TYR A 177 38.48 73.33 36.47
C TYR A 177 37.06 73.25 37.04
N LEU A 178 36.94 73.04 38.35
CA LEU A 178 35.66 73.15 39.08
C LEU A 178 35.62 74.53 39.74
N VAL A 179 34.70 75.38 39.28
CA VAL A 179 34.69 76.79 39.65
C VAL A 179 33.34 77.17 40.26
N SER A 180 33.35 77.90 41.37
CA SER A 180 32.13 78.49 41.93
C SER A 180 31.65 79.69 41.11
N SER A 181 30.40 80.12 41.31
CA SER A 181 29.80 81.26 40.59
C SER A 181 30.53 82.58 40.85
N ASP A 182 31.23 82.70 41.97
CA ASP A 182 32.04 83.87 42.31
C ASP A 182 33.37 83.93 41.54
N GLY A 183 33.82 82.84 40.93
CA GLY A 183 35.04 82.75 40.11
C GLY A 183 36.23 82.12 40.83
N ILE A 184 35.99 81.49 41.99
CA ILE A 184 37.01 80.78 42.78
C ILE A 184 37.03 79.29 42.40
N LEU A 185 38.23 78.74 42.23
CA LEU A 185 38.47 77.32 42.01
C LEU A 185 38.24 76.54 43.31
N ARG A 186 37.65 75.35 43.20
CA ARG A 186 37.49 74.45 44.35
C ARG A 186 38.85 73.99 44.88
N ASN A 187 38.92 73.78 46.19
CA ASN A 187 40.15 73.38 46.87
C ASN A 187 40.66 72.02 46.36
N PRO A 188 41.99 71.82 46.26
CA PRO A 188 42.56 70.53 45.88
C PRO A 188 42.14 69.36 46.78
N GLY A 189 42.21 68.15 46.22
CA GLY A 189 41.86 66.90 46.89
C GLY A 189 40.59 66.25 46.35
N LEU A 190 40.09 65.24 47.08
CA LEU A 190 38.86 64.53 46.75
C LEU A 190 37.65 65.40 47.11
N LEU A 191 36.83 65.73 46.12
CA LEU A 191 35.60 66.48 46.27
C LEU A 191 34.42 65.64 45.80
N ILE A 192 33.48 65.32 46.69
CA ILE A 192 32.22 64.66 46.33
C ILE A 192 31.13 65.73 46.33
N THR A 193 30.50 65.96 45.18
CA THR A 193 29.50 67.02 45.03
C THR A 193 28.48 66.69 43.95
N PRO A 194 27.20 67.08 44.11
CA PRO A 194 26.20 67.00 43.06
C PRO A 194 26.20 68.20 42.10
N ASP A 195 26.90 69.29 42.47
CA ASP A 195 26.73 70.63 41.89
C ASP A 195 27.04 70.72 40.39
N TYR A 196 27.77 69.75 39.86
CA TYR A 196 28.39 69.85 38.53
C TYR A 196 27.85 68.87 37.49
N ASP A 197 27.29 67.74 37.93
CA ASP A 197 26.72 66.70 37.07
C ASP A 197 25.28 66.32 37.46
N GLY A 198 24.71 66.93 38.50
CA GLY A 198 23.34 66.67 38.96
C GLY A 198 23.20 65.44 39.87
N TYR A 199 24.29 64.72 40.15
CA TYR A 199 24.36 63.61 41.09
C TYR A 199 25.68 63.67 41.85
N TRP A 200 25.71 63.13 43.07
CA TRP A 200 26.90 63.06 43.90
C TRP A 200 28.01 62.30 43.18
N ALA A 201 28.97 63.04 42.65
CA ALA A 201 30.08 62.50 41.88
C ALA A 201 31.41 62.87 42.57
N PRO A 202 32.32 61.90 42.78
CA PRO A 202 33.66 62.18 43.28
C PRO A 202 34.53 62.77 42.18
N TYR A 203 35.22 63.87 42.43
CA TYR A 203 36.26 64.44 41.57
C TYR A 203 37.55 64.50 42.35
N TYR A 204 38.69 64.38 41.67
CA TYR A 204 39.98 64.65 42.29
C TYR A 204 40.60 65.89 41.67
N ILE A 205 40.85 66.91 42.49
CA ILE A 205 41.46 68.17 42.07
C ILE A 205 42.95 68.12 42.44
N ASP A 206 43.82 68.33 41.46
CA ASP A 206 45.26 68.32 41.66
C ASP A 206 45.75 69.52 42.50
N ALA A 207 46.68 69.28 43.42
CA ALA A 207 47.15 70.30 44.35
C ALA A 207 48.08 71.34 43.74
N GLN A 208 48.72 71.04 42.61
CA GLN A 208 49.63 71.97 41.95
C GLN A 208 48.91 72.75 40.85
N THR A 209 48.13 72.06 40.02
CA THR A 209 47.48 72.69 38.87
C THR A 209 46.08 73.22 39.18
N HIS A 210 45.46 72.80 40.30
CA HIS A 210 44.05 73.05 40.62
C HIS A 210 43.06 72.48 39.57
N ALA A 211 43.54 71.67 38.64
CA ALA A 211 42.74 71.02 37.61
C ALA A 211 42.16 69.69 38.11
N VAL A 212 41.04 69.26 37.52
CA VAL A 212 40.48 67.93 37.72
C VAL A 212 41.38 66.90 37.06
N LYS A 213 41.81 65.89 37.83
CA LYS A 213 42.60 64.76 37.32
C LYS A 213 41.70 63.79 36.56
N THR A 214 42.14 63.41 35.36
CA THR A 214 41.54 62.39 34.51
C THR A 214 42.56 61.33 34.11
N GLY A 215 42.11 60.21 33.55
CA GLY A 215 42.90 59.01 33.33
C GLY A 215 43.22 58.25 34.63
N LEU A 216 44.09 57.25 34.54
CA LEU A 216 44.60 56.50 35.70
C LEU A 216 45.67 57.31 36.44
N PHE A 217 45.47 57.51 37.74
CA PHE A 217 46.47 58.15 38.60
C PHE A 217 46.43 57.58 40.02
N SER A 218 47.47 57.87 40.81
CA SER A 218 47.55 57.47 42.21
C SER A 218 47.90 58.65 43.12
N VAL A 219 47.42 58.57 44.36
CA VAL A 219 47.70 59.52 45.43
C VAL A 219 47.95 58.72 46.70
N ASN A 220 49.14 58.86 47.29
CA ASN A 220 49.54 58.15 48.51
C ASN A 220 49.25 56.62 48.46
N GLY A 221 49.48 55.99 47.30
CA GLY A 221 49.24 54.55 47.09
C GLY A 221 47.79 54.15 46.81
N THR A 222 46.83 55.09 46.86
CA THR A 222 45.45 54.84 46.44
C THR A 222 45.27 55.20 44.98
N TYR A 223 44.71 54.28 44.19
CA TYR A 223 44.52 54.46 42.75
C TYR A 223 43.10 54.92 42.42
N TYR A 224 43.00 55.75 41.40
CA TYR A 224 41.75 56.32 40.90
C TYR A 224 41.77 56.34 39.37
N TYR A 225 40.59 56.30 38.76
CA TYR A 225 40.44 56.59 37.32
C TYR A 225 39.47 57.75 37.15
N GLY A 226 39.95 58.89 36.67
CA GLY A 226 39.09 60.03 36.34
C GLY A 226 38.61 59.94 34.90
N ARG A 227 37.30 60.02 34.67
CA ARG A 227 36.74 59.95 33.31
C ARG A 227 37.18 61.14 32.48
N GLU A 228 37.84 60.93 31.34
CA GLU A 228 38.32 62.03 30.50
C GLU A 228 37.16 62.87 29.93
N ASP A 229 35.99 62.25 29.71
CA ASP A 229 34.82 62.89 29.12
C ASP A 229 33.96 63.68 30.12
N LYS A 230 33.99 63.30 31.41
CA LYS A 230 33.12 63.89 32.44
C LYS A 230 33.86 64.57 33.60
N GLY A 231 35.11 64.20 33.84
CA GLY A 231 35.95 64.70 34.92
C GLY A 231 35.80 63.97 36.27
N TYR A 232 34.67 63.34 36.57
CA TYR A 232 34.51 62.61 37.83
C TYR A 232 35.20 61.24 37.82
N LEU A 233 35.50 60.72 38.99
CA LEU A 233 36.13 59.43 39.22
C LEU A 233 35.16 58.28 38.99
N VAL A 234 35.64 57.25 38.32
CA VAL A 234 34.91 56.01 38.10
C VAL A 234 34.41 55.45 39.42
N CYS A 235 33.11 55.15 39.47
CA CYS A 235 32.48 54.41 40.55
C CYS A 235 31.88 53.14 39.94
N GLY A 236 32.32 51.98 40.42
CA GLY A 236 31.96 50.69 39.88
C GLY A 236 32.75 50.25 38.64
N LYS A 237 32.14 49.43 37.79
CA LYS A 237 32.76 48.85 36.60
C LYS A 237 32.73 49.86 35.44
N TYR A 238 33.89 50.21 34.90
CA TYR A 238 34.02 51.15 33.82
C TYR A 238 35.02 50.66 32.77
N LYS A 239 34.58 50.65 31.51
CA LYS A 239 35.44 50.41 30.35
C LYS A 239 35.94 51.76 29.84
N ALA A 240 37.23 52.00 30.01
CA ALA A 240 37.90 53.22 29.62
C ALA A 240 38.15 53.27 28.10
N PRO A 241 38.41 54.47 27.53
CA PRO A 241 38.73 54.64 26.12
C PRO A 241 39.98 53.88 25.65
N ASP A 242 40.90 53.57 26.57
CA ASP A 242 42.09 52.72 26.32
C ASP A 242 41.75 51.23 26.10
N GLY A 243 40.47 50.86 26.19
CA GLY A 243 39.95 49.50 26.03
C GLY A 243 39.97 48.66 27.30
N LYS A 244 40.64 49.12 28.37
CA LYS A 244 40.73 48.41 29.65
C LYS A 244 39.48 48.64 30.49
N THR A 245 39.18 47.69 31.37
CA THR A 245 38.07 47.79 32.31
C THR A 245 38.58 47.86 33.73
N TYR A 246 38.18 48.90 34.45
CA TYR A 246 38.57 49.18 35.83
C TYR A 246 37.37 48.93 36.76
N LEU A 247 37.65 48.45 37.97
CA LEU A 247 36.65 48.26 39.03
C LEU A 247 36.95 49.21 40.18
N ALA A 248 36.01 50.10 40.49
CA ALA A 248 36.13 51.06 41.58
C ALA A 248 35.05 50.87 42.64
N ASN A 249 35.39 51.19 43.88
CA ASN A 249 34.45 51.35 44.99
C ASN A 249 33.53 52.57 44.74
N SER A 250 32.44 52.66 45.50
CA SER A 250 31.49 53.79 45.42
C SER A 250 32.09 55.15 45.77
N ASN A 251 33.24 55.17 46.45
CA ASN A 251 33.99 56.38 46.79
C ASN A 251 35.02 56.79 45.72
N GLY A 252 35.04 56.12 44.57
CA GLY A 252 35.94 56.42 43.45
C GLY A 252 37.31 55.72 43.50
N THR A 253 37.65 55.05 44.60
CA THR A 253 38.93 54.31 44.73
C THR A 253 38.90 53.01 43.91
N LEU A 254 39.96 52.72 43.15
CA LEU A 254 40.08 51.44 42.45
C LEU A 254 40.23 50.28 43.45
N ARG A 255 39.63 49.13 43.11
CA ARG A 255 39.74 47.89 43.89
C ARG A 255 41.20 47.39 43.90
N ASN A 256 41.59 46.73 44.98
CA ASN A 256 42.92 46.15 45.13
C ASN A 256 43.21 45.13 44.02
N ALA A 257 44.46 45.11 43.55
CA ALA A 257 44.91 44.14 42.56
C ALA A 257 44.91 42.70 43.11
N GLY A 258 44.79 41.72 42.22
CA GLY A 258 44.70 40.29 42.53
C GLY A 258 43.31 39.70 42.32
N LEU A 259 43.09 38.50 42.88
CA LEU A 259 41.81 37.79 42.81
C LEU A 259 40.78 38.44 43.74
N LEU A 260 39.66 38.88 43.17
CA LEU A 260 38.56 39.53 43.87
C LEU A 260 37.26 38.80 43.56
N VAL A 261 36.49 38.40 44.58
CA VAL A 261 35.13 37.86 44.38
C VAL A 261 34.13 38.91 44.85
N THR A 262 33.23 39.34 43.98
CA THR A 262 32.23 40.39 44.30
C THR A 262 30.93 40.19 43.50
N PRO A 263 29.76 40.52 44.07
CA PRO A 263 28.48 40.55 43.35
C PRO A 263 28.17 41.91 42.69
N ASP A 264 28.96 42.95 42.97
CA ASP A 264 28.56 44.35 42.84
C ASP A 264 28.30 44.83 41.41
N TYR A 265 28.74 44.08 40.39
CA TYR A 265 28.79 44.57 39.00
C TYR A 265 28.00 43.75 37.99
N ASP A 266 27.66 42.51 38.33
CA ASP A 266 26.88 41.62 37.46
C ASP A 266 25.79 40.85 38.25
N GLY A 267 25.55 41.20 39.53
CA GLY A 267 24.48 40.65 40.36
C GLY A 267 24.72 39.25 40.96
N TYR A 268 25.83 38.62 40.60
CA TYR A 268 26.25 37.29 41.09
C TYR A 268 27.66 37.36 41.65
N TRP A 269 27.92 36.63 42.73
CA TRP A 269 29.28 36.46 43.27
C TRP A 269 30.18 35.83 42.21
N ALA A 270 31.01 36.65 41.57
CA ALA A 270 31.88 36.22 40.48
C ALA A 270 33.34 36.59 40.80
N PRO A 271 34.30 35.69 40.52
CA PRO A 271 35.72 36.00 40.64
C PRO A 271 36.18 36.89 39.48
N TYR A 272 36.93 37.94 39.76
CA TYR A 272 37.65 38.78 38.81
C TYR A 272 39.14 38.73 39.17
N TYR A 273 40.01 38.91 38.18
CA TYR A 273 41.44 39.10 38.44
C TYR A 273 41.85 40.49 38.00
N ILE A 274 42.25 41.35 38.94
CA ILE A 274 42.75 42.70 38.66
C ILE A 274 44.27 42.63 38.53
N ASP A 275 44.79 43.07 37.39
CA ASP A 275 46.22 43.07 37.11
C ASP A 275 46.97 44.08 38.00
N PRO A 276 48.02 43.66 38.75
CA PRO A 276 48.76 44.56 39.64
C PRO A 276 49.49 45.72 38.97
N ASN A 277 49.84 45.59 37.68
CA ASN A 277 50.60 46.62 36.98
C ASN A 277 49.68 47.65 36.33
N THR A 278 48.54 47.19 35.81
CA THR A 278 47.60 48.06 35.07
C THR A 278 46.39 48.48 35.87
N HIS A 279 46.09 47.83 37.01
CA HIS A 279 44.87 48.00 37.81
C HIS A 279 43.56 47.73 37.05
N ALA A 280 43.63 47.15 35.86
CA ALA A 280 42.50 46.72 35.06
C ALA A 280 42.21 45.23 35.27
N ILE A 281 40.98 44.79 35.01
CA ILE A 281 40.65 43.37 35.01
C ILE A 281 41.33 42.65 33.84
N LYS A 282 41.84 41.43 34.08
CA LYS A 282 42.40 40.57 33.04
C LYS A 282 41.30 39.76 32.37
N THR A 283 41.31 39.75 31.04
CA THR A 283 40.45 38.92 30.19
C THR A 283 41.31 38.05 29.27
N GLY A 284 40.70 37.05 28.63
CA GLY A 284 41.38 36.00 27.88
C GLY A 284 42.09 34.99 28.78
N LEU A 285 42.89 34.11 28.17
CA LEU A 285 43.71 33.11 28.86
C LEU A 285 44.97 33.76 29.46
N PHE A 286 45.21 33.57 30.75
CA PHE A 286 46.43 34.04 31.41
C PHE A 286 46.88 33.09 32.53
N ASN A 287 48.15 33.20 32.91
CA ASN A 287 48.77 32.40 33.98
C ASN A 287 49.26 33.30 35.11
N ILE A 288 49.01 32.88 36.35
CA ILE A 288 49.55 33.50 37.56
C ILE A 288 50.21 32.40 38.39
N ASN A 289 51.53 32.44 38.55
CA ASN A 289 52.31 31.51 39.36
C ASN A 289 51.99 30.02 39.10
N GLY A 290 51.82 29.64 37.83
CA GLY A 290 51.51 28.25 37.44
C GLY A 290 50.02 27.90 37.45
N THR A 291 49.14 28.80 37.91
CA THR A 291 47.68 28.62 37.85
C THR A 291 47.11 29.37 36.65
N TYR A 292 46.33 28.66 35.81
CA TYR A 292 45.72 29.24 34.62
C TYR A 292 44.28 29.68 34.90
N TYR A 293 43.90 30.79 34.28
CA TYR A 293 42.57 31.39 34.37
C TYR A 293 42.11 31.82 32.98
N TYR A 294 40.81 31.90 32.78
CA TYR A 294 40.24 32.54 31.60
C TYR A 294 39.26 33.63 32.04
N GLY A 295 39.58 34.89 31.77
CA GLY A 295 38.69 36.02 32.05
C GLY A 295 37.78 36.29 30.86
N ARG A 296 36.46 36.30 31.07
CA ARG A 296 35.49 36.54 29.99
C ARG A 296 35.67 37.94 29.40
N GLU A 297 35.86 38.06 28.10
CA GLU A 297 36.01 39.36 27.42
C GLU A 297 34.73 40.20 27.46
N ASP A 298 33.56 39.56 27.50
CA ASP A 298 32.26 40.22 27.48
C ASP A 298 31.79 40.68 28.87
N LYS A 299 32.15 39.94 29.93
CA LYS A 299 31.69 40.18 31.30
C LYS A 299 32.80 40.57 32.28
N GLY A 300 34.04 40.22 32.00
CA GLY A 300 35.21 40.57 32.81
C GLY A 300 35.53 39.60 33.95
N TYR A 301 34.58 38.78 34.40
CA TYR A 301 34.82 37.77 35.45
C TYR A 301 35.44 36.49 34.89
N LEU A 302 36.10 35.72 35.75
CA LEU A 302 36.76 34.47 35.42
C LEU A 302 35.75 33.34 35.20
N VAL A 303 35.99 32.53 34.18
CA VAL A 303 35.19 31.35 33.86
C VAL A 303 35.09 30.44 35.08
N CYS A 304 33.87 30.05 35.43
CA CYS A 304 33.57 29.04 36.45
C CYS A 304 32.70 27.97 35.79
N GLY A 305 33.21 26.73 35.69
CA GLY A 305 32.57 25.67 34.89
C GLY A 305 32.98 25.69 33.42
N LYS A 306 32.09 25.22 32.53
CA LYS A 306 32.36 25.09 31.09
C LYS A 306 32.04 26.40 30.36
N TYR A 307 32.98 26.92 29.58
CA TYR A 307 32.79 28.14 28.80
C TYR A 307 33.37 28.00 27.40
N LYS A 308 32.54 28.28 26.38
CA LYS A 308 33.00 28.40 25.00
C LYS A 308 33.37 29.85 24.74
N ALA A 309 34.67 30.06 24.54
CA ALA A 309 35.25 31.38 24.33
C ALA A 309 35.04 31.89 22.89
N PRO A 310 35.20 33.21 22.66
CA PRO A 310 35.11 33.80 21.32
C PRO A 310 36.14 33.25 20.32
N ASP A 311 37.27 32.71 20.81
CA ASP A 311 38.29 32.01 20.00
C ASP A 311 37.84 30.63 19.47
N GLY A 312 36.61 30.22 19.79
CA GLY A 312 36.01 28.94 19.41
C GLY A 312 36.36 27.77 20.33
N LYS A 313 37.33 27.95 21.24
CA LYS A 313 37.77 26.91 22.18
C LYS A 313 36.84 26.84 23.38
N THR A 314 36.76 25.67 24.01
CA THR A 314 35.99 25.48 25.23
C THR A 314 36.92 25.20 26.40
N TYR A 315 36.84 26.04 27.42
CA TYR A 315 37.63 25.94 28.65
C TYR A 315 36.77 25.38 29.79
N LEU A 316 37.41 24.64 30.69
CA LEU A 316 36.75 24.08 31.86
C LEU A 316 37.45 24.54 33.13
N ALA A 317 36.71 25.19 34.01
CA ALA A 317 37.24 25.77 35.25
C ALA A 317 36.53 25.24 36.49
N ASN A 318 37.22 25.30 37.63
CA ASN A 318 36.66 25.11 38.96
C ASN A 318 35.77 26.31 39.35
N SER A 319 34.98 26.17 40.41
CA SER A 319 34.12 27.24 40.94
C SER A 319 34.87 28.48 41.44
N ASN A 320 36.17 28.34 41.72
CA ASN A 320 37.06 29.45 42.13
C ASN A 320 37.75 30.16 40.95
N GLY A 321 37.37 29.83 39.70
CA GLY A 321 37.91 30.45 38.48
C GLY A 321 39.17 29.80 37.91
N THR A 322 39.82 28.86 38.62
CA THR A 322 41.03 28.19 38.11
C THR A 322 40.68 27.19 37.02
N LEU A 323 41.40 27.18 35.91
CA LEU A 323 41.24 26.17 34.86
C LEU A 323 41.62 24.78 35.38
N ARG A 324 40.88 23.76 34.93
CA ARG A 324 41.15 22.35 35.22
C ARG A 324 42.50 21.93 34.61
N LYS A 325 43.19 21.00 35.25
CA LYS A 325 44.49 20.49 34.82
C LYS A 325 44.39 19.79 33.45
N SER A 326 45.42 19.93 32.62
CA SER A 326 45.53 19.25 31.33
C SER A 326 45.62 17.72 31.46
N GLY A 327 45.20 17.00 30.43
CA GLY A 327 45.12 15.54 30.38
C GLY A 327 43.70 14.99 30.43
N LEU A 328 43.57 13.67 30.62
CA LEU A 328 42.30 12.98 30.80
C LEU A 328 41.71 13.31 32.17
N LEU A 329 40.48 13.82 32.19
CA LEU A 329 39.77 14.24 33.39
C LEU A 329 38.35 13.66 33.37
N ILE A 330 37.95 12.98 34.43
CA ILE A 330 36.55 12.57 34.62
C ILE A 330 35.92 13.54 35.61
N THR A 331 34.86 14.22 35.19
CA THR A 331 34.15 15.22 35.99
C THR A 331 32.67 15.21 35.61
N PRO A 332 31.76 15.58 36.53
CA PRO A 332 30.36 15.78 36.18
C PRO A 332 30.25 16.83 35.06
N ASP A 333 29.45 16.51 34.05
CA ASP A 333 29.03 17.45 33.02
C ASP A 333 27.98 18.42 33.57
N TYR A 334 27.49 19.33 32.72
CA TYR A 334 26.47 20.32 33.11
C TYR A 334 25.12 19.66 33.45
N ASP A 335 24.90 18.41 33.03
CA ASP A 335 23.69 17.62 33.24
C ASP A 335 23.81 16.68 34.46
N GLY A 336 24.94 16.72 35.19
CA GLY A 336 25.22 15.97 36.43
C GLY A 336 25.85 14.59 36.24
N TYR A 337 26.17 14.18 35.00
CA TYR A 337 26.75 12.87 34.69
C TYR A 337 28.27 12.93 34.62
N TRP A 338 28.95 11.98 35.25
CA TRP A 338 30.41 11.88 35.15
C TRP A 338 30.82 11.48 33.74
N ALA A 339 31.54 12.36 33.06
CA ALA A 339 31.99 12.14 31.69
C ALA A 339 33.51 12.39 31.57
N PRO A 340 34.22 11.59 30.75
CA PRO A 340 35.64 11.83 30.47
C PRO A 340 35.81 13.00 29.50
N TYR A 341 36.70 13.93 29.80
CA TYR A 341 37.16 15.02 28.96
C TYR A 341 38.66 14.89 28.75
N TYR A 342 39.17 15.35 27.61
CA TYR A 342 40.60 15.51 27.42
C TYR A 342 40.94 16.99 27.29
N ILE A 343 41.70 17.54 28.23
CA ILE A 343 42.16 18.92 28.21
C ILE A 343 43.54 18.98 27.58
N ASP A 344 43.68 19.76 26.51
CA ASP A 344 44.93 19.93 25.79
C ASP A 344 45.97 20.66 26.64
N ALA A 345 47.22 20.18 26.62
CA ALA A 345 48.28 20.71 27.45
C ALA A 345 48.83 22.07 26.98
N GLN A 346 48.68 22.40 25.69
CA GLN A 346 49.20 23.65 25.13
C GLN A 346 48.15 24.75 25.19
N THR A 347 46.91 24.42 24.86
CA THR A 347 45.82 25.39 24.76
C THR A 347 44.97 25.49 26.03
N HIS A 348 45.06 24.51 26.95
CA HIS A 348 44.22 24.40 28.15
C HIS A 348 42.71 24.31 27.86
N ALA A 349 42.34 24.07 26.61
CA ALA A 349 40.97 23.85 26.17
C ALA A 349 40.68 22.35 26.05
N ILE A 350 39.40 21.97 26.08
CA ILE A 350 38.99 20.58 25.80
C ILE A 350 39.24 20.25 24.32
N LYS A 351 39.72 19.04 24.04
CA LYS A 351 39.88 18.51 22.67
C LYS A 351 38.57 17.92 22.19
N THR A 352 38.18 18.27 20.97
CA THR A 352 37.03 17.72 20.24
C THR A 352 37.47 17.18 18.88
N GLY A 353 36.61 16.40 18.22
CA GLY A 353 36.94 15.63 17.03
C GLY A 353 37.84 14.42 17.33
N LEU A 354 38.34 13.78 16.27
CA LEU A 354 39.29 12.67 16.35
C LEU A 354 40.70 13.18 16.65
N PHE A 355 41.34 12.65 17.69
CA PHE A 355 42.74 12.97 18.01
C PHE A 355 43.47 11.77 18.62
N ASN A 356 44.81 11.82 18.55
CA ASN A 356 45.71 10.80 19.10
C ASN A 356 46.57 11.39 20.22
N ILE A 357 46.76 10.61 21.28
CA ILE A 357 47.69 10.89 22.38
C ILE A 357 48.51 9.63 22.63
N ASN A 358 49.82 9.68 22.33
CA ASN A 358 50.77 8.58 22.58
C ASN A 358 50.27 7.21 22.06
N GLY A 359 49.71 7.18 20.85
CA GLY A 359 49.20 5.94 20.25
C GLY A 359 47.77 5.55 20.64
N THR A 360 47.15 6.26 21.61
CA THR A 360 45.75 6.06 21.98
C THR A 360 44.85 7.07 21.27
N TYR A 361 43.81 6.59 20.59
CA TYR A 361 42.86 7.44 19.87
C TYR A 361 41.62 7.73 20.70
N TYR A 362 41.10 8.95 20.54
CA TYR A 362 39.91 9.44 21.23
C TYR A 362 39.05 10.22 20.24
N TYR A 363 37.75 10.30 20.51
CA TYR A 363 36.85 11.21 19.81
C TYR A 363 36.14 12.10 20.83
N GLY A 364 36.41 13.41 20.81
CA GLY A 364 35.72 14.37 21.67
C GLY A 364 34.49 14.94 20.97
N ARG A 365 33.32 14.86 21.59
CA ARG A 365 32.08 15.35 21.00
C ARG A 365 32.13 16.88 20.82
N GLU A 366 31.90 17.37 19.61
CA GLU A 366 31.92 18.81 19.32
C GLU A 366 30.77 19.57 20.00
N ASP A 367 29.62 18.91 20.19
CA ASP A 367 28.41 19.49 20.77
C ASP A 367 28.45 19.56 22.31
N LYS A 368 29.01 18.53 22.95
CA LYS A 368 29.00 18.38 24.42
C LYS A 368 30.37 18.59 25.07
N GLY A 369 31.45 18.28 24.36
CA GLY A 369 32.84 18.44 24.78
C GLY A 369 33.49 17.23 25.45
N TYR A 370 32.71 16.25 25.92
CA TYR A 370 33.24 15.03 26.52
C TYR A 370 33.58 13.97 25.46
N LEU A 371 34.42 13.01 25.82
CA LEU A 371 34.86 11.91 24.96
C LEU A 371 33.75 10.88 24.77
N VAL A 372 33.63 10.39 23.54
CA VAL A 372 32.72 9.32 23.18
C VAL A 372 32.95 8.10 24.07
N CYS A 373 31.89 7.58 24.66
CA CYS A 373 31.88 6.32 25.40
C CYS A 373 30.82 5.42 24.76
N GLY A 374 31.22 4.25 24.26
CA GLY A 374 30.35 3.40 23.45
C GLY A 374 30.25 3.86 22.00
N LYS A 375 29.09 3.66 21.38
CA LYS A 375 28.83 3.94 19.97
C LYS A 375 28.37 5.37 19.76
N TYR A 376 29.00 6.09 18.83
CA TYR A 376 28.65 7.47 18.51
C TYR A 376 28.73 7.71 17.01
N LYS A 377 27.66 8.26 16.44
CA LYS A 377 27.64 8.76 15.08
C LYS A 377 27.99 10.24 15.09
N ALA A 378 29.16 10.55 14.56
CA ALA A 378 29.71 11.90 14.49
C ALA A 378 29.00 12.77 13.44
N PRO A 379 29.11 14.11 13.54
CA PRO A 379 28.53 15.04 12.56
C PRO A 379 29.05 14.86 11.14
N ASP A 380 30.24 14.27 10.97
CA ASP A 380 30.82 13.91 9.66
C ASP A 380 30.19 12.65 9.04
N GLY A 381 29.19 12.05 9.71
CA GLY A 381 28.48 10.86 9.28
C GLY A 381 29.14 9.53 9.68
N LYS A 382 30.38 9.55 10.19
CA LYS A 382 31.10 8.36 10.60
C LYS A 382 30.64 7.86 11.97
N THR A 383 30.75 6.56 12.18
CA THR A 383 30.44 5.95 13.48
C THR A 383 31.72 5.49 14.17
N TYR A 384 31.93 5.93 15.41
CA TYR A 384 33.07 5.57 16.24
C TYR A 384 32.61 4.68 17.41
N LEU A 385 33.44 3.70 17.77
CA LEU A 385 33.21 2.82 18.92
C LEU A 385 34.31 3.07 19.95
N ALA A 386 33.92 3.38 21.18
CA ALA A 386 34.84 3.64 22.28
C ALA A 386 34.55 2.78 23.52
N ASN A 387 35.58 2.57 24.33
CA ASN A 387 35.45 2.01 25.67
C ASN A 387 34.81 3.02 26.64
N SER A 388 34.40 2.57 27.82
CA SER A 388 33.80 3.41 28.87
C SER A 388 34.73 4.50 29.40
N ASN A 389 36.05 4.36 29.20
CA ASN A 389 37.07 5.36 29.56
C ASN A 389 37.35 6.38 28.44
N GLY A 390 36.61 6.33 27.32
CA GLY A 390 36.75 7.27 26.20
C GLY A 390 37.74 6.86 25.11
N THR A 391 38.52 5.78 25.29
CA THR A 391 39.48 5.33 24.26
C THR A 391 38.74 4.64 23.11
N LEU A 392 39.06 4.99 21.87
CA LEU A 392 38.52 4.29 20.69
C LEU A 392 38.96 2.83 20.66
N ARG A 393 38.07 1.96 20.18
CA ARG A 393 38.34 0.54 19.96
C ARG A 393 39.39 0.36 18.86
N ASN A 394 40.19 -0.71 18.97
CA ASN A 394 41.24 -1.02 17.99
C ASN A 394 40.64 -1.32 16.61
N PRO A 395 41.32 -0.94 15.51
CA PRO A 395 40.93 -1.32 14.16
C PRO A 395 40.85 -2.83 13.93
N GLY A 396 40.06 -3.24 12.92
CA GLY A 396 39.84 -4.63 12.53
C GLY A 396 38.44 -5.13 12.88
N LEU A 397 38.26 -6.46 12.78
CA LEU A 397 37.02 -7.12 13.13
C LEU A 397 36.85 -7.15 14.66
N LEU A 398 35.74 -6.59 15.14
CA LEU A 398 35.40 -6.51 16.55
C LEU A 398 33.99 -7.03 16.76
N VAL A 399 33.82 -8.01 17.63
CA VAL A 399 32.48 -8.40 18.12
C VAL A 399 32.27 -7.76 19.49
N THR A 400 31.24 -6.94 19.62
CA THR A 400 30.92 -6.23 20.87
C THR A 400 29.42 -6.16 21.04
N PRO A 401 28.90 -6.18 22.28
CA PRO A 401 27.50 -5.87 22.54
C PRO A 401 27.22 -4.41 22.09
N ASP A 402 26.21 -4.23 21.26
CA ASP A 402 25.62 -2.93 20.98
C ASP A 402 25.01 -2.35 22.29
N TYR A 403 24.72 -1.05 22.32
CA TYR A 403 23.97 -0.44 23.45
C TYR A 403 22.55 -1.04 23.61
N ASP A 404 22.06 -1.74 22.57
CA ASP A 404 20.81 -2.50 22.55
C ASP A 404 20.94 -3.94 23.10
N GLY A 405 22.14 -4.35 23.57
CA GLY A 405 22.37 -5.61 24.30
C GLY A 405 22.74 -6.84 23.47
N TYR A 406 22.83 -6.74 22.14
CA TYR A 406 23.16 -7.86 21.25
C TYR A 406 24.62 -7.82 20.80
N TRP A 407 25.28 -8.98 20.79
CA TRP A 407 26.63 -9.12 20.24
C TRP A 407 26.58 -9.05 18.71
N ALA A 408 27.23 -8.05 18.12
CA ALA A 408 27.29 -7.88 16.68
C ALA A 408 28.74 -7.64 16.21
N PRO A 409 29.13 -8.19 15.05
CA PRO A 409 30.44 -7.92 14.46
C PRO A 409 30.46 -6.54 13.78
N TYR A 410 31.53 -5.79 13.98
CA TYR A 410 31.84 -4.53 13.32
C TYR A 410 33.22 -4.65 12.67
N TYR A 411 33.43 -3.93 11.58
CA TYR A 411 34.78 -3.73 11.06
C TYR A 411 35.19 -2.28 11.26
N ILE A 412 36.22 -2.04 12.07
CA ILE A 412 36.78 -0.71 12.29
C ILE A 412 37.92 -0.48 11.31
N ASP A 413 37.84 0.59 10.54
CA ASP A 413 38.84 0.95 9.55
C ASP A 413 40.14 1.44 10.19
N ALA A 414 41.28 0.97 9.69
CA ALA A 414 42.58 1.26 10.27
C ALA A 414 43.07 2.70 10.04
N GLN A 415 42.58 3.39 9.01
CA GLN A 415 42.98 4.76 8.71
C GLN A 415 42.08 5.78 9.39
N THR A 416 40.77 5.53 9.37
CA THR A 416 39.79 6.48 9.87
C THR A 416 39.36 6.23 11.32
N HIS A 417 39.66 5.04 11.87
CA HIS A 417 39.16 4.56 13.16
C HIS A 417 37.63 4.52 13.30
N ALA A 418 36.92 4.64 12.18
CA ALA A 418 35.47 4.56 12.11
C ALA A 418 35.02 3.17 11.65
N VAL A 419 33.77 2.83 11.96
CA VAL A 419 33.12 1.62 11.48
C VAL A 419 32.92 1.70 9.96
N LYS A 420 33.32 0.65 9.24
CA LYS A 420 33.08 0.50 7.80
C LYS A 420 31.64 0.06 7.54
N ILE A 421 31.02 0.69 6.56
CA ILE A 421 29.66 0.42 6.08
C ILE A 421 29.69 0.22 4.56
N GLY A 422 28.60 -0.34 4.01
CA GLY A 422 28.50 -0.76 2.62
C GLY A 422 29.34 -2.01 2.32
N PHE A 423 29.49 -2.29 1.03
CA PHE A 423 30.32 -3.40 0.52
C PHE A 423 31.81 -3.01 0.51
N PHE A 424 32.67 -3.84 1.12
CA PHE A 424 34.10 -3.62 1.11
C PHE A 424 34.90 -4.94 1.20
N ASN A 425 36.16 -4.87 0.75
CA ASN A 425 37.12 -5.96 0.84
C ASN A 425 38.26 -5.60 1.80
N VAL A 426 38.73 -6.60 2.55
CA VAL A 426 39.96 -6.53 3.34
C VAL A 426 40.73 -7.83 3.13
N ASN A 427 41.93 -7.73 2.54
CA ASN A 427 42.85 -8.85 2.35
C ASN A 427 42.17 -10.09 1.72
N GLY A 428 41.32 -9.89 0.71
CA GLY A 428 40.60 -10.98 0.03
C GLY A 428 39.32 -11.45 0.73
N THR A 429 39.01 -10.94 1.92
CA THR A 429 37.76 -11.23 2.62
C THR A 429 36.75 -10.11 2.39
N TYR A 430 35.53 -10.47 1.99
CA TYR A 430 34.46 -9.52 1.66
C TYR A 430 33.44 -9.40 2.79
N TYR A 431 32.97 -8.18 3.01
CA TYR A 431 32.03 -7.84 4.06
C TYR A 431 30.97 -6.87 3.53
N TYR A 432 29.83 -6.83 4.22
CA TYR A 432 28.84 -5.77 4.03
C TYR A 432 28.48 -5.18 5.39
N GLY A 433 28.84 -3.92 5.66
CA GLY A 433 28.46 -3.21 6.88
C GLY A 433 27.14 -2.49 6.68
N ARG A 434 26.16 -2.70 7.56
CA ARG A 434 24.85 -2.05 7.46
C ARG A 434 24.98 -0.53 7.62
N GLU A 435 24.47 0.26 6.69
CA GLU A 435 24.55 1.72 6.73
C GLU A 435 23.73 2.34 7.87
N ASP A 436 22.62 1.68 8.24
CA ASP A 436 21.70 2.15 9.28
C ASP A 436 22.13 1.77 10.70
N LYS A 437 22.83 0.63 10.85
CA LYS A 437 23.22 0.08 12.16
C LYS A 437 24.73 0.01 12.41
N GLY A 438 25.55 0.02 11.38
CA GLY A 438 27.01 -0.07 11.44
C GLY A 438 27.58 -1.50 11.55
N TYR A 439 26.82 -2.47 12.05
CA TYR A 439 27.35 -3.85 12.17
C TYR A 439 27.35 -4.59 10.82
N LEU A 440 28.21 -5.60 10.70
CA LEU A 440 28.34 -6.43 9.51
C LEU A 440 27.13 -7.36 9.39
N VAL A 441 26.65 -7.52 8.16
CA VAL A 441 25.59 -8.47 7.83
C VAL A 441 25.98 -9.86 8.30
N CYS A 442 25.16 -10.47 9.14
CA CYS A 442 25.21 -11.89 9.47
C CYS A 442 23.94 -12.53 8.93
N GLY A 443 24.05 -13.58 8.11
CA GLY A 443 22.88 -14.17 7.46
C GLY A 443 22.60 -13.59 6.08
N LYS A 444 21.32 -13.63 5.68
CA LYS A 444 20.82 -13.13 4.40
C LYS A 444 20.30 -11.70 4.57
N TYR A 445 20.77 -10.78 3.74
CA TYR A 445 20.43 -9.36 3.85
C TYR A 445 20.21 -8.74 2.48
N LYS A 446 19.05 -8.09 2.31
CA LYS A 446 18.76 -7.26 1.14
C LYS A 446 19.18 -5.82 1.41
N ALA A 447 20.21 -5.39 0.72
CA ALA A 447 20.80 -4.06 0.83
C ALA A 447 19.92 -2.98 0.18
N PRO A 448 20.11 -1.69 0.56
CA PRO A 448 19.39 -0.57 -0.06
C PRO A 448 19.62 -0.41 -1.56
N ASP A 449 20.72 -0.96 -2.11
CA ASP A 449 21.01 -1.01 -3.54
C ASP A 449 20.20 -2.08 -4.30
N GLY A 450 19.32 -2.80 -3.61
CA GLY A 450 18.46 -3.85 -4.14
C GLY A 450 19.12 -5.24 -4.19
N LYS A 451 20.43 -5.35 -3.98
CA LYS A 451 21.16 -6.62 -4.00
C LYS A 451 20.95 -7.38 -2.70
N THR A 452 21.02 -8.71 -2.77
CA THR A 452 20.94 -9.56 -1.59
C THR A 452 22.27 -10.27 -1.36
N TYR A 453 22.84 -10.09 -0.18
CA TYR A 453 24.11 -10.64 0.25
C TYR A 453 23.90 -11.79 1.24
N LEU A 454 24.74 -12.81 1.15
CA LEU A 454 24.77 -13.93 2.09
C LEU A 454 26.07 -13.90 2.86
N ALA A 455 25.98 -13.85 4.18
CA ALA A 455 27.12 -13.86 5.08
C ALA A 455 27.05 -15.04 6.06
N ASN A 456 28.20 -15.45 6.59
CA ASN A 456 28.25 -16.36 7.73
C ASN A 456 27.94 -15.62 9.06
N SER A 457 27.97 -16.35 10.18
CA SER A 457 27.72 -15.79 11.51
C SER A 457 28.75 -14.72 11.94
N ASN A 458 29.94 -14.73 11.36
CA ASN A 458 31.03 -13.80 11.68
C ASN A 458 31.03 -12.54 10.80
N GLY A 459 30.05 -12.39 9.90
CA GLY A 459 29.91 -11.21 9.05
C GLY A 459 30.62 -11.29 7.70
N THR A 460 31.31 -12.40 7.41
CA THR A 460 32.01 -12.62 6.14
C THR A 460 31.04 -13.05 5.05
N LEU A 461 31.08 -12.38 3.90
CA LEU A 461 30.29 -12.77 2.74
C LEU A 461 30.72 -14.14 2.20
N ARG A 462 29.75 -14.94 1.76
CA ARG A 462 29.98 -16.26 1.17
C ARG A 462 30.73 -16.14 -0.16
N ASN A 463 31.50 -17.18 -0.47
CA ASN A 463 32.27 -17.26 -1.71
C ASN A 463 31.34 -17.29 -2.94
N PRO A 464 31.77 -16.72 -4.08
CA PRO A 464 31.03 -16.81 -5.33
C PRO A 464 30.80 -18.26 -5.81
N GLY A 465 29.75 -18.45 -6.61
CA GLY A 465 29.37 -19.74 -7.19
C GLY A 465 28.08 -20.31 -6.59
N LEU A 466 27.82 -21.59 -6.90
CA LEU A 466 26.65 -22.31 -6.39
C LEU A 466 26.85 -22.68 -4.92
N LEU A 467 25.93 -22.25 -4.07
CA LEU A 467 25.90 -22.55 -2.64
C LEU A 467 24.56 -23.22 -2.31
N ILE A 468 24.59 -24.46 -1.82
CA ILE A 468 23.39 -25.15 -1.32
C ILE A 468 23.48 -25.22 0.20
N THR A 469 22.55 -24.60 0.91
CA THR A 469 22.61 -24.49 2.37
C THR A 469 21.23 -24.33 3.00
N PRO A 470 21.01 -24.83 4.24
CA PRO A 470 19.81 -24.55 5.02
C PRO A 470 19.88 -23.25 5.84
N ASP A 471 21.05 -22.63 5.94
CA ASP A 471 21.37 -21.60 6.94
C ASP A 471 20.49 -20.34 6.88
N TYR A 472 19.85 -20.07 5.74
CA TYR A 472 19.19 -18.78 5.47
C TYR A 472 17.66 -18.84 5.40
N ASP A 473 17.10 -19.95 4.94
CA ASP A 473 15.65 -20.11 4.75
C ASP A 473 15.09 -21.34 5.51
N GLY A 474 15.92 -22.07 6.27
CA GLY A 474 15.49 -23.19 7.13
C GLY A 474 15.36 -24.55 6.43
N TYR A 475 15.72 -24.62 5.15
CA TYR A 475 15.77 -25.84 4.34
C TYR A 475 16.85 -25.70 3.27
N TRP A 476 17.35 -26.82 2.75
CA TRP A 476 18.42 -26.84 1.75
C TRP A 476 17.98 -26.13 0.46
N ALA A 477 18.45 -24.90 0.28
CA ALA A 477 18.14 -24.06 -0.86
C ALA A 477 19.42 -23.76 -1.66
N PRO A 478 19.40 -23.88 -3.00
CA PRO A 478 20.51 -23.48 -3.85
C PRO A 478 20.49 -21.96 -4.12
N TYR A 479 21.61 -21.28 -3.97
CA TYR A 479 21.81 -19.88 -4.37
C TYR A 479 22.98 -19.83 -5.34
N TYR A 480 22.94 -18.89 -6.28
CA TYR A 480 24.11 -18.59 -7.09
C TYR A 480 24.66 -17.21 -6.70
N ILE A 481 25.86 -17.17 -6.14
CA ILE A 481 26.53 -15.93 -5.74
C ILE A 481 27.40 -15.44 -6.89
N ASP A 482 27.18 -14.21 -7.32
CA ASP A 482 27.88 -13.58 -8.42
C ASP A 482 29.33 -13.23 -8.05
N ALA A 483 30.28 -13.50 -8.96
CA ALA A 483 31.70 -13.32 -8.69
C ALA A 483 32.16 -11.85 -8.66
N GLN A 484 31.44 -10.94 -9.33
CA GLN A 484 31.81 -9.53 -9.37
C GLN A 484 31.19 -8.77 -8.21
N THR A 485 29.93 -9.09 -7.89
CA THR A 485 29.15 -8.32 -6.91
C THR A 485 29.07 -8.97 -5.54
N HIS A 486 29.42 -10.26 -5.40
CA HIS A 486 29.20 -11.07 -4.19
C HIS A 486 27.74 -11.11 -3.69
N ALA A 487 26.80 -10.67 -4.52
CA ALA A 487 25.37 -10.78 -4.27
C ALA A 487 24.81 -12.03 -4.97
N ILE A 488 23.66 -12.51 -4.49
CA ILE A 488 22.96 -13.61 -5.17
C ILE A 488 22.37 -13.12 -6.49
N LYS A 489 22.43 -13.96 -7.53
CA LYS A 489 21.80 -13.71 -8.83
C LYS A 489 20.33 -14.10 -8.77
N THR A 490 19.48 -13.23 -9.30
CA THR A 490 18.04 -13.45 -9.48
C THR A 490 17.65 -13.24 -10.94
N GLY A 491 16.45 -13.66 -11.32
CA GLY A 491 15.99 -13.72 -12.71
C GLY A 491 16.66 -14.85 -13.50
N PHE A 492 16.46 -14.83 -14.82
CA PHE A 492 17.06 -15.77 -15.75
C PHE A 492 18.52 -15.40 -16.06
N PHE A 493 19.45 -16.35 -15.90
CA PHE A 493 20.86 -16.15 -16.24
C PHE A 493 21.56 -17.44 -16.65
N ASN A 494 22.70 -17.30 -17.34
CA ASN A 494 23.54 -18.40 -17.78
C ASN A 494 24.94 -18.31 -17.16
N ILE A 495 25.50 -19.45 -16.79
CA ILE A 495 26.89 -19.61 -16.35
C ILE A 495 27.50 -20.79 -17.11
N ASN A 496 28.47 -20.52 -17.98
CA ASN A 496 29.22 -21.52 -18.74
C ASN A 496 28.31 -22.58 -19.42
N GLY A 497 27.22 -22.13 -20.05
CA GLY A 497 26.28 -23.02 -20.74
C GLY A 497 25.21 -23.66 -19.84
N THR A 498 25.27 -23.48 -18.52
CA THR A 498 24.22 -23.91 -17.59
C THR A 498 23.28 -22.76 -17.26
N TYR A 499 21.98 -23.00 -17.41
CA TYR A 499 20.94 -21.99 -17.19
C TYR A 499 20.27 -22.14 -15.84
N TYR A 500 19.92 -21.02 -15.23
CA TYR A 500 19.31 -20.93 -13.92
C TYR A 500 18.21 -19.87 -13.92
N TYR A 501 17.28 -20.00 -12.98
CA TYR A 501 16.36 -18.93 -12.63
C TYR A 501 16.42 -18.69 -11.13
N GLY A 502 16.92 -17.53 -10.69
CA GLY A 502 16.92 -17.15 -9.28
C GLY A 502 15.64 -16.40 -8.92
N ARG A 503 14.92 -16.86 -7.90
CA ARG A 503 13.67 -16.22 -7.49
C ARG A 503 13.92 -14.80 -6.99
N GLU A 504 13.22 -13.80 -7.49
CA GLU A 504 13.39 -12.41 -7.06
C GLU A 504 12.82 -12.17 -5.63
N ASP A 505 11.79 -12.92 -5.26
CA ASP A 505 11.11 -12.79 -3.96
C ASP A 505 11.86 -13.51 -2.83
N LYS A 506 12.53 -14.62 -3.15
CA LYS A 506 13.24 -15.46 -2.18
C LYS A 506 14.75 -15.52 -2.34
N GLY A 507 15.31 -15.19 -3.50
CA GLY A 507 16.74 -15.18 -3.76
C GLY A 507 17.39 -16.52 -4.12
N TYR A 508 16.82 -17.66 -3.72
CA TYR A 508 17.33 -18.99 -4.11
C TYR A 508 16.85 -19.37 -5.53
N LEU A 509 17.56 -20.31 -6.16
CA LEU A 509 17.28 -20.82 -7.49
C LEU A 509 16.03 -21.70 -7.50
N VAL A 510 15.26 -21.61 -8.56
CA VAL A 510 14.10 -22.46 -8.79
C VAL A 510 14.52 -23.92 -8.77
N CYS A 511 13.87 -24.74 -7.95
CA CYS A 511 13.90 -26.19 -7.99
C CYS A 511 12.48 -26.66 -8.25
N GLY A 512 12.25 -27.45 -9.30
CA GLY A 512 10.89 -27.84 -9.68
C GLY A 512 10.27 -26.96 -10.77
N LYS A 513 8.94 -26.94 -10.83
CA LYS A 513 8.15 -26.08 -11.73
C LYS A 513 7.87 -24.74 -11.06
N TYR A 514 8.15 -23.64 -11.75
CA TYR A 514 7.93 -22.29 -11.24
C TYR A 514 7.39 -21.36 -12.32
N LYS A 515 6.28 -20.68 -12.03
CA LYS A 515 5.75 -19.61 -12.87
C LYS A 515 6.34 -18.28 -12.40
N ALA A 516 7.21 -17.71 -13.22
CA ALA A 516 7.90 -16.46 -12.96
C ALA A 516 6.96 -15.24 -13.09
N PRO A 517 7.33 -14.08 -12.49
CA PRO A 517 6.56 -12.85 -12.62
C PRO A 517 6.39 -12.33 -14.05
N ASP A 518 7.27 -12.72 -14.97
CA ASP A 518 7.17 -12.42 -16.41
C ASP A 518 6.11 -13.27 -17.14
N GLY A 519 5.40 -14.14 -16.41
CA GLY A 519 4.36 -15.03 -16.92
C GLY A 519 4.88 -16.36 -17.46
N LYS A 520 6.20 -16.52 -17.64
CA LYS A 520 6.80 -17.75 -18.15
C LYS A 520 6.88 -18.81 -17.07
N THR A 521 6.80 -20.08 -17.47
CA THR A 521 6.98 -21.20 -16.54
C THR A 521 8.29 -21.91 -16.84
N TYR A 522 9.14 -22.03 -15.83
CA TYR A 522 10.45 -22.65 -15.89
C TYR A 522 10.41 -24.00 -15.18
N LEU A 523 11.12 -24.98 -15.73
CA LEU A 523 11.29 -26.32 -15.14
C LEU A 523 12.75 -26.50 -14.77
N ALA A 524 13.01 -26.80 -13.51
CA ALA A 524 14.36 -26.99 -12.99
C ALA A 524 14.54 -28.35 -12.33
N ASN A 525 15.78 -28.81 -12.28
CA ASN A 525 16.23 -29.96 -11.50
C ASN A 525 16.32 -29.58 -10.00
N SER A 526 16.49 -30.58 -9.14
CA SER A 526 16.62 -30.39 -7.69
C SER A 526 17.83 -29.54 -7.29
N ASN A 527 18.89 -29.50 -8.10
CA ASN A 527 20.09 -28.68 -7.90
C ASN A 527 19.96 -27.24 -8.44
N GLY A 528 18.79 -26.85 -8.95
CA GLY A 528 18.50 -25.50 -9.42
C GLY A 528 18.79 -25.23 -10.90
N THR A 529 19.35 -26.20 -11.64
CA THR A 529 19.61 -26.05 -13.08
C THR A 529 18.31 -26.18 -13.88
N LEU A 530 18.11 -25.29 -14.86
CA LEU A 530 16.96 -25.39 -15.76
C LEU A 530 17.10 -26.63 -16.68
N ARG A 531 15.96 -27.25 -16.99
CA ARG A 531 15.88 -28.38 -17.91
C ARG A 531 16.31 -27.98 -19.33
N ASN A 532 16.86 -28.95 -20.06
CA ASN A 532 17.27 -28.75 -21.44
C ASN A 532 16.05 -28.49 -22.35
N PRO A 533 16.20 -27.66 -23.41
CA PRO A 533 15.15 -27.44 -24.39
C PRO A 533 14.68 -28.71 -25.10
N GLY A 534 13.44 -28.69 -25.59
CA GLY A 534 12.80 -29.79 -26.32
C GLY A 534 11.63 -30.43 -25.57
N LEU A 535 11.15 -31.56 -26.11
CA LEU A 535 10.07 -32.33 -25.50
C LEU A 535 10.59 -33.09 -24.27
N LEU A 536 9.95 -32.88 -23.13
CA LEU A 536 10.24 -33.52 -21.85
C LEU A 536 8.97 -34.17 -21.31
N ILE A 537 8.95 -35.49 -21.18
CA ILE A 537 7.84 -36.21 -20.53
C ILE A 537 8.33 -36.66 -19.16
N THR A 538 7.70 -36.16 -18.09
CA THR A 538 8.16 -36.43 -16.71
C THR A 538 7.02 -36.37 -15.69
N PRO A 539 7.07 -37.19 -14.62
CA PRO A 539 6.17 -37.06 -13.47
C PRO A 539 6.63 -36.03 -12.42
N ASP A 540 7.85 -35.51 -12.53
CA ASP A 540 8.56 -34.80 -11.45
C ASP A 540 7.86 -33.52 -10.96
N TYR A 541 6.94 -32.95 -11.76
CA TYR A 541 6.37 -31.62 -11.51
C TYR A 541 4.89 -31.61 -11.15
N ASP A 542 4.13 -32.63 -11.55
CA ASP A 542 2.67 -32.70 -11.35
C ASP A 542 2.21 -34.02 -10.72
N GLY A 543 3.13 -34.95 -10.47
CA GLY A 543 2.80 -36.26 -9.90
C GLY A 543 2.28 -37.29 -10.91
N TYR A 544 2.24 -36.97 -12.19
CA TYR A 544 1.92 -37.88 -13.30
C TYR A 544 2.72 -37.51 -14.54
N TRP A 545 2.91 -38.47 -15.44
CA TRP A 545 3.69 -38.30 -16.68
C TRP A 545 3.05 -37.25 -17.60
N ALA A 546 3.55 -36.02 -17.51
CA ALA A 546 3.07 -34.89 -18.29
C ALA A 546 4.11 -34.50 -19.36
N PRO A 547 3.70 -34.33 -20.64
CA PRO A 547 4.60 -33.84 -21.68
C PRO A 547 4.71 -32.32 -21.61
N TYR A 548 5.92 -31.80 -21.63
CA TYR A 548 6.25 -30.38 -21.68
C TYR A 548 7.09 -30.11 -22.91
N TYR A 549 6.91 -28.95 -23.54
CA TYR A 549 7.85 -28.49 -24.56
C TYR A 549 8.61 -27.27 -24.04
N ILE A 550 9.92 -27.41 -23.85
CA ILE A 550 10.79 -26.32 -23.37
C ILE A 550 11.39 -25.60 -24.58
N ASP A 551 11.20 -24.29 -24.64
CA ASP A 551 11.68 -23.44 -25.72
C ASP A 551 13.20 -23.26 -25.67
N ALA A 552 13.86 -23.30 -26.83
CA ALA A 552 15.31 -23.24 -26.92
C ALA A 552 15.91 -21.86 -26.65
N GLN A 553 15.15 -20.78 -26.89
CA GLN A 553 15.64 -19.41 -26.68
C GLN A 553 15.39 -18.96 -25.24
N THR A 554 14.22 -19.28 -24.70
CA THR A 554 13.77 -18.77 -23.41
C THR A 554 13.98 -19.76 -22.26
N HIS A 555 14.22 -21.04 -22.53
CA HIS A 555 14.25 -22.12 -21.53
C HIS A 555 12.98 -22.24 -20.68
N ALA A 556 11.89 -21.64 -21.14
CA ALA A 556 10.57 -21.74 -20.52
C ALA A 556 9.69 -22.72 -21.29
N VAL A 557 8.64 -23.24 -20.65
CA VAL A 557 7.66 -24.09 -21.32
C VAL A 557 6.85 -23.27 -22.35
N LYS A 558 6.62 -23.83 -23.53
CA LYS A 558 5.76 -23.25 -24.56
C LYS A 558 4.30 -23.54 -24.23
N ILE A 559 3.47 -22.52 -24.40
CA ILE A 559 2.01 -22.56 -24.22
C ILE A 559 1.31 -22.05 -25.47
N GLY A 560 0.01 -22.30 -25.58
CA GLY A 560 -0.79 -22.05 -26.78
C GLY A 560 -0.43 -22.99 -27.94
N PHE A 561 -0.94 -22.65 -29.11
CA PHE A 561 -0.67 -23.37 -30.36
C PHE A 561 0.71 -23.00 -30.92
N PHE A 562 1.55 -24.00 -31.20
CA PHE A 562 2.84 -23.80 -31.86
C PHE A 562 3.27 -25.05 -32.64
N SER A 563 4.26 -24.89 -33.52
CA SER A 563 4.88 -26.00 -34.23
C SER A 563 6.40 -25.99 -34.06
N VAL A 564 7.00 -27.18 -34.15
CA VAL A 564 8.44 -27.38 -34.24
C VAL A 564 8.71 -28.46 -35.27
N ASN A 565 9.53 -28.15 -36.27
CA ASN A 565 9.92 -29.07 -37.35
C ASN A 565 8.71 -29.82 -37.98
N GLY A 566 7.60 -29.10 -38.20
CA GLY A 566 6.38 -29.67 -38.78
C GLY A 566 5.49 -30.48 -37.83
N THR A 567 5.89 -30.66 -36.56
CA THR A 567 5.03 -31.26 -35.53
C THR A 567 4.31 -30.18 -34.75
N TYR A 568 3.00 -30.34 -34.57
CA TYR A 568 2.13 -29.34 -33.92
C TYR A 568 1.80 -29.74 -32.50
N TYR A 569 1.71 -28.75 -31.62
CA TYR A 569 1.44 -28.92 -30.20
C TYR A 569 0.48 -27.84 -29.71
N TYR A 570 -0.21 -28.12 -28.62
CA TYR A 570 -0.90 -27.11 -27.85
C TYR A 570 -0.47 -27.21 -26.38
N GLY A 571 0.24 -26.20 -25.87
CA GLY A 571 0.62 -26.13 -24.47
C GLY A 571 -0.45 -25.44 -23.63
N ARG A 572 -0.91 -26.09 -22.55
CA ARG A 572 -1.95 -25.51 -21.70
C ARG A 572 -1.44 -24.29 -20.95
N GLU A 573 -2.13 -23.16 -21.07
CA GLU A 573 -1.77 -21.90 -20.41
C GLU A 573 -1.92 -21.97 -18.88
N ASP A 574 -2.86 -22.78 -18.40
CA ASP A 574 -3.17 -22.93 -16.98
C ASP A 574 -2.27 -23.95 -16.27
N LYS A 575 -1.72 -24.93 -17.00
CA LYS A 575 -0.91 -26.01 -16.42
C LYS A 575 0.55 -26.05 -16.86
N GLY A 576 0.86 -25.53 -18.05
CA GLY A 576 2.18 -25.50 -18.67
C GLY A 576 2.56 -26.74 -19.49
N TYR A 577 1.89 -27.89 -19.29
CA TYR A 577 2.13 -29.10 -20.08
C TYR A 577 1.24 -29.15 -21.34
N LEU A 578 1.63 -29.98 -22.31
CA LEU A 578 0.97 -30.13 -23.60
C LEU A 578 -0.35 -30.91 -23.46
N VAL A 579 -1.34 -30.54 -24.26
CA VAL A 579 -2.62 -31.26 -24.33
C VAL A 579 -2.38 -32.72 -24.73
N CYS A 580 -2.98 -33.63 -23.97
CA CYS A 580 -3.12 -35.05 -24.32
C CYS A 580 -4.61 -35.37 -24.35
N GLY A 581 -5.13 -35.88 -25.47
CA GLY A 581 -6.57 -36.10 -25.62
C GLY A 581 -7.30 -34.92 -26.28
N LYS A 582 -8.61 -34.84 -26.04
CA LYS A 582 -9.48 -33.75 -26.51
C LYS A 582 -9.48 -32.60 -25.52
N TYR A 583 -9.24 -31.38 -26.00
CA TYR A 583 -9.19 -30.19 -25.17
C TYR A 583 -9.84 -29.00 -25.86
N LYS A 584 -10.80 -28.36 -25.18
CA LYS A 584 -11.37 -27.08 -25.60
C LYS A 584 -10.55 -25.95 -25.00
N ALA A 585 -9.82 -25.25 -25.87
CA ALA A 585 -8.95 -24.15 -25.51
C ALA A 585 -9.73 -22.88 -25.16
N PRO A 586 -9.12 -21.92 -24.43
CA PRO A 586 -9.74 -20.64 -24.10
C PRO A 586 -10.13 -19.79 -25.31
N ASP A 587 -9.53 -20.03 -26.48
CA ASP A 587 -9.90 -19.38 -27.75
C ASP A 587 -11.19 -19.96 -28.38
N GLY A 588 -11.84 -20.91 -27.70
CA GLY A 588 -13.07 -21.58 -28.12
C GLY A 588 -12.85 -22.77 -29.03
N LYS A 589 -11.63 -22.98 -29.54
CA LYS A 589 -11.30 -24.09 -30.45
C LYS A 589 -11.09 -25.37 -29.67
N THR A 590 -11.38 -26.50 -30.31
CA THR A 590 -11.12 -27.82 -29.71
C THR A 590 -9.98 -28.50 -30.46
N TYR A 591 -8.95 -28.92 -29.71
CA TYR A 591 -7.76 -29.58 -30.21
C TYR A 591 -7.78 -31.07 -29.82
N LEU A 592 -7.31 -31.92 -30.72
CA LEU A 592 -7.17 -33.36 -30.51
C LEU A 592 -5.69 -33.72 -30.52
N ALA A 593 -5.20 -34.33 -29.45
CA ALA A 593 -3.80 -34.69 -29.30
C ALA A 593 -3.61 -36.15 -28.93
N ASN A 594 -2.51 -36.74 -29.41
CA ASN A 594 -2.03 -38.04 -28.99
C ASN A 594 -1.56 -38.00 -27.51
N SER A 595 -1.37 -39.19 -26.92
CA SER A 595 -0.90 -39.33 -25.53
C SER A 595 0.49 -38.72 -25.25
N ASN A 596 1.31 -38.53 -26.29
CA ASN A 596 2.63 -37.90 -26.20
C ASN A 596 2.59 -36.36 -26.36
N GLY A 597 1.41 -35.76 -26.51
CA GLY A 597 1.22 -34.31 -26.61
C GLY A 597 1.20 -33.73 -28.02
N THR A 598 1.49 -34.53 -29.06
CA THR A 598 1.43 -34.06 -30.45
C THR A 598 -0.03 -33.95 -30.92
N LEU A 599 -0.39 -32.85 -31.58
CA LEU A 599 -1.71 -32.70 -32.19
C LEU A 599 -1.90 -33.71 -33.34
N ARG A 600 -3.15 -34.15 -33.54
CA ARG A 600 -3.54 -35.02 -34.65
C ARG A 600 -3.35 -34.31 -36.00
N ASN A 601 -3.08 -35.10 -37.03
CA ASN A 601 -2.97 -34.62 -38.39
C ASN A 601 -4.31 -34.02 -38.87
N ALA A 602 -4.23 -33.03 -39.76
CA ALA A 602 -5.38 -32.41 -40.37
C ALA A 602 -6.16 -33.37 -41.28
N GLY A 603 -7.46 -33.10 -41.48
CA GLY A 603 -8.37 -33.90 -42.29
C GLY A 603 -9.43 -34.64 -41.47
N LEU A 604 -10.15 -35.55 -42.13
CA LEU A 604 -11.17 -36.38 -41.49
C LEU A 604 -10.50 -37.44 -40.61
N LEU A 605 -10.89 -37.46 -39.34
CA LEU A 605 -10.43 -38.42 -38.34
C LEU A 605 -11.63 -39.12 -37.73
N ILE A 606 -11.72 -40.44 -37.85
CA ILE A 606 -12.72 -41.25 -37.16
C ILE A 606 -12.01 -42.05 -36.08
N THR A 607 -12.37 -41.84 -34.81
CA THR A 607 -11.68 -42.50 -33.69
C THR A 607 -12.56 -42.65 -32.44
N PRO A 608 -12.38 -43.71 -31.63
CA PRO A 608 -12.98 -43.85 -30.31
C PRO A 608 -12.21 -43.14 -29.19
N ASP A 609 -10.99 -42.65 -29.45
CA ASP A 609 -10.01 -42.26 -28.43
C ASP A 609 -10.48 -41.15 -27.46
N TYR A 610 -11.47 -40.33 -27.86
CA TYR A 610 -11.82 -39.10 -27.14
C TYR A 610 -13.22 -39.07 -26.54
N ASP A 611 -14.18 -39.81 -27.11
CA ASP A 611 -15.58 -39.81 -26.67
C ASP A 611 -16.10 -41.24 -26.34
N GLY A 612 -15.27 -42.28 -26.46
CA GLY A 612 -15.61 -43.66 -26.10
C GLY A 612 -16.40 -44.44 -27.16
N TYR A 613 -16.65 -43.84 -28.32
CA TYR A 613 -17.25 -44.47 -29.50
C TYR A 613 -16.66 -43.84 -30.77
N TRP A 614 -16.80 -44.51 -31.92
CA TRP A 614 -16.24 -44.07 -33.19
C TRP A 614 -16.89 -42.77 -33.69
N ALA A 615 -16.31 -41.64 -33.29
CA ALA A 615 -16.78 -40.31 -33.64
C ALA A 615 -15.94 -39.73 -34.81
N PRO A 616 -16.56 -39.18 -35.86
CA PRO A 616 -15.85 -38.49 -36.92
C PRO A 616 -15.61 -37.02 -36.55
N TYR A 617 -14.39 -36.53 -36.70
CA TYR A 617 -14.01 -35.13 -36.56
C TYR A 617 -13.37 -34.67 -37.87
N TYR A 618 -13.52 -33.40 -38.19
CA TYR A 618 -12.72 -32.79 -39.25
C TYR A 618 -11.74 -31.80 -38.63
N ILE A 619 -10.44 -32.07 -38.75
CA ILE A 619 -9.38 -31.21 -38.22
C ILE A 619 -8.94 -30.25 -39.33
N ASP A 620 -9.00 -28.96 -39.05
CA ASP A 620 -8.64 -27.90 -40.00
C ASP A 620 -7.12 -27.86 -40.26
N PRO A 621 -6.67 -27.78 -41.53
CA PRO A 621 -5.25 -27.84 -41.88
C PRO A 621 -4.43 -26.63 -41.47
N ASN A 622 -5.06 -25.48 -41.24
CA ASN A 622 -4.34 -24.26 -40.87
C ASN A 622 -4.24 -24.12 -39.35
N THR A 623 -5.34 -24.44 -38.66
CA THR A 623 -5.44 -24.24 -37.20
C THR A 623 -5.17 -25.49 -36.39
N HIS A 624 -5.20 -26.69 -37.00
CA HIS A 624 -5.14 -27.99 -36.32
C HIS A 624 -6.21 -28.18 -35.22
N ALA A 625 -7.26 -27.38 -35.26
CA ALA A 625 -8.44 -27.52 -34.41
C ALA A 625 -9.57 -28.24 -35.17
N VAL A 626 -10.50 -28.85 -34.44
CA VAL A 626 -11.71 -29.42 -35.04
C VAL A 626 -12.60 -28.31 -35.59
N LYS A 627 -13.16 -28.52 -36.78
CA LYS A 627 -14.14 -27.62 -37.38
C LYS A 627 -15.52 -27.89 -36.79
N THR A 628 -16.20 -26.81 -36.42
CA THR A 628 -17.58 -26.82 -35.92
C THR A 628 -18.45 -25.89 -36.77
N GLY A 629 -19.77 -26.01 -36.63
CA GLY A 629 -20.74 -25.36 -37.50
C GLY A 629 -20.78 -25.99 -38.90
N LEU A 630 -21.47 -25.32 -39.82
CA LEU A 630 -21.56 -25.73 -41.22
C LEU A 630 -20.28 -25.35 -41.99
N PHE A 631 -19.66 -26.31 -42.67
CA PHE A 631 -18.52 -26.06 -43.55
C PHE A 631 -18.45 -27.06 -44.70
N SER A 632 -17.66 -26.72 -45.73
CA SER A 632 -17.40 -27.61 -46.86
C SER A 632 -15.92 -27.92 -47.03
N VAL A 633 -15.66 -29.09 -47.62
CA VAL A 633 -14.33 -29.59 -47.96
C VAL A 633 -14.45 -30.24 -49.34
N ASN A 634 -13.76 -29.70 -50.33
CA ASN A 634 -13.79 -30.20 -51.72
C ASN A 634 -15.23 -30.44 -52.24
N GLY A 635 -16.16 -29.53 -51.94
CA GLY A 635 -17.56 -29.62 -52.35
C GLY A 635 -18.47 -30.53 -51.50
N THR A 636 -17.92 -31.27 -50.53
CA THR A 636 -18.74 -32.05 -49.57
C THR A 636 -19.02 -31.22 -48.33
N TYR A 637 -20.28 -31.18 -47.89
CA TYR A 637 -20.71 -30.41 -46.73
C TYR A 637 -20.84 -31.27 -45.47
N TYR A 638 -20.44 -30.69 -44.35
CA TYR A 638 -20.46 -31.29 -43.03
C TYR A 638 -21.00 -30.28 -42.02
N TYR A 639 -21.57 -30.78 -40.93
CA TYR A 639 -21.90 -29.95 -39.77
C TYR A 639 -21.15 -30.48 -38.55
N GLY A 640 -20.22 -29.71 -38.00
CA GLY A 640 -19.50 -30.07 -36.77
C GLY A 640 -20.24 -29.57 -35.53
N ARG A 641 -20.54 -30.46 -34.58
CA ARG A 641 -21.26 -30.09 -33.37
C ARG A 641 -20.41 -29.21 -32.46
N GLU A 642 -20.87 -28.02 -32.13
CA GLU A 642 -20.13 -27.09 -31.26
C GLU A 642 -19.99 -27.56 -29.82
N ASP A 643 -20.99 -28.31 -29.33
CA ASP A 643 -21.03 -28.84 -27.97
C ASP A 643 -20.15 -30.09 -27.78
N LYS A 644 -19.92 -30.85 -28.86
CA LYS A 644 -19.16 -32.11 -28.80
C LYS A 644 -17.84 -32.12 -29.58
N GLY A 645 -17.74 -31.34 -30.65
CA GLY A 645 -16.60 -31.23 -31.56
C GLY A 645 -16.62 -32.20 -32.76
N TYR A 646 -17.36 -33.31 -32.70
CA TYR A 646 -17.48 -34.27 -33.80
C TYR A 646 -18.60 -33.90 -34.78
N LEU A 647 -18.57 -34.47 -35.99
CA LEU A 647 -19.51 -34.21 -37.07
C LEU A 647 -20.86 -34.87 -36.79
N VAL A 648 -21.95 -34.22 -37.20
CA VAL A 648 -23.29 -34.80 -37.15
C VAL A 648 -23.31 -36.09 -37.98
N CYS A 649 -23.73 -37.21 -37.38
CA CYS A 649 -23.98 -38.48 -38.05
C CYS A 649 -25.39 -38.92 -37.67
N GLY A 650 -26.36 -38.67 -38.53
CA GLY A 650 -27.79 -38.77 -38.21
C GLY A 650 -28.51 -37.42 -38.28
N LYS A 651 -29.54 -37.25 -37.46
CA LYS A 651 -30.34 -36.03 -37.36
C LYS A 651 -29.82 -35.11 -36.25
N TYR A 652 -29.68 -33.82 -36.55
CA TYR A 652 -29.30 -32.82 -35.56
C TYR A 652 -30.01 -31.48 -35.80
N LYS A 653 -30.65 -30.95 -34.77
CA LYS A 653 -31.17 -29.57 -34.75
C LYS A 653 -30.03 -28.62 -34.40
N ALA A 654 -29.58 -27.86 -35.39
CA ALA A 654 -28.55 -26.87 -35.19
C ALA A 654 -29.09 -25.59 -34.50
N PRO A 655 -28.21 -24.79 -33.87
CA PRO A 655 -28.60 -23.51 -33.26
C PRO A 655 -29.19 -22.48 -34.23
N ASP A 656 -28.93 -22.64 -35.54
CA ASP A 656 -29.55 -21.83 -36.60
C ASP A 656 -31.04 -22.18 -36.84
N GLY A 657 -31.57 -23.18 -36.15
CA GLY A 657 -32.96 -23.62 -36.23
C GLY A 657 -33.21 -24.71 -37.27
N HIS A 658 -32.23 -25.04 -38.11
CA HIS A 658 -32.37 -26.07 -39.13
C HIS A 658 -32.06 -27.46 -38.59
N PHE A 659 -32.76 -28.45 -39.10
CA PHE A 659 -32.34 -29.84 -38.96
C PHE A 659 -31.43 -30.22 -40.11
N TYR A 660 -30.24 -30.70 -39.76
CA TYR A 660 -29.30 -31.30 -40.67
C TYR A 660 -29.37 -32.82 -40.55
N LEU A 661 -29.44 -33.48 -41.70
CA LEU A 661 -29.37 -34.94 -41.81
C LEU A 661 -28.05 -35.33 -42.46
N ALA A 662 -27.34 -36.27 -41.83
CA ALA A 662 -26.05 -36.75 -42.29
C ALA A 662 -26.00 -38.27 -42.29
N ASN A 663 -25.19 -38.83 -43.19
CA ASN A 663 -24.88 -40.25 -43.19
C ASN A 663 -23.90 -40.64 -42.06
N SER A 664 -23.53 -41.93 -41.98
CA SER A 664 -22.60 -42.45 -40.97
C SER A 664 -21.19 -41.83 -41.03
N ASP A 665 -20.79 -41.27 -42.17
CA ASP A 665 -19.49 -40.61 -42.36
C ASP A 665 -19.54 -39.10 -42.05
N GLY A 666 -20.71 -38.61 -41.64
CA GLY A 666 -20.98 -37.23 -41.29
C GLY A 666 -21.23 -36.28 -42.46
N LYS A 667 -21.37 -36.82 -43.68
CA LYS A 667 -21.69 -36.04 -44.87
C LYS A 667 -23.16 -35.68 -44.86
N LEU A 668 -23.46 -34.40 -45.04
CA LEU A 668 -24.83 -33.92 -45.15
C LEU A 668 -25.49 -34.48 -46.41
N LEU A 669 -26.77 -34.84 -46.30
CA LEU A 669 -27.56 -35.28 -47.45
C LEU A 669 -27.72 -34.16 -48.47
N THR A 670 -27.98 -34.52 -49.73
CA THR A 670 -28.26 -33.58 -50.83
C THR A 670 -29.62 -33.82 -51.50
N GLN A 671 -30.36 -34.83 -51.05
CA GLN A 671 -31.69 -35.22 -51.53
C GLN A 671 -32.74 -34.11 -51.31
N ILE A 672 -33.68 -33.98 -52.25
CA ILE A 672 -34.84 -33.10 -52.13
C ILE A 672 -36.11 -33.96 -52.10
N GLY A 673 -37.13 -33.52 -51.37
CA GLY A 673 -38.44 -34.16 -51.30
C GLY A 673 -38.63 -35.06 -50.08
N TRP A 674 -39.59 -35.97 -50.17
CA TRP A 674 -39.95 -36.87 -49.06
C TRP A 674 -38.84 -37.86 -48.72
N LEU A 675 -38.58 -38.00 -47.43
CA LEU A 675 -37.76 -39.05 -46.85
C LEU A 675 -38.56 -39.74 -45.74
N GLU A 676 -38.86 -41.02 -45.92
CA GLU A 676 -39.51 -41.86 -44.92
C GLU A 676 -38.50 -42.86 -44.38
N THR A 677 -38.19 -42.81 -43.08
CA THR A 677 -37.13 -43.63 -42.49
C THR A 677 -37.27 -43.79 -40.99
N ALA A 678 -36.88 -44.96 -40.49
CA ALA A 678 -36.72 -45.22 -39.05
C ALA A 678 -35.30 -44.91 -38.52
N GLN A 679 -34.37 -44.55 -39.41
CA GLN A 679 -32.95 -44.44 -39.08
C GLN A 679 -32.64 -43.38 -38.01
N TYR A 680 -33.41 -42.29 -37.95
CA TYR A 680 -33.09 -41.15 -37.09
C TYR A 680 -33.88 -41.12 -35.78
N ASP A 681 -35.12 -41.61 -35.78
CA ASP A 681 -36.03 -41.58 -34.63
C ASP A 681 -36.33 -42.97 -34.05
N GLY A 682 -35.80 -44.05 -34.65
CA GLY A 682 -36.05 -45.44 -34.22
C GLY A 682 -37.43 -45.99 -34.62
N VAL A 683 -38.32 -45.12 -35.08
CA VAL A 683 -39.63 -45.43 -35.67
C VAL A 683 -39.73 -44.75 -37.03
N THR A 684 -40.50 -45.32 -37.95
CA THR A 684 -40.65 -44.78 -39.30
C THR A 684 -41.38 -43.44 -39.27
N GLU A 685 -40.61 -42.37 -39.52
CA GLU A 685 -41.09 -41.00 -39.62
C GLU A 685 -40.91 -40.42 -41.02
N ARG A 686 -41.70 -39.39 -41.33
CA ARG A 686 -41.67 -38.68 -42.62
C ARG A 686 -41.08 -37.29 -42.47
N TYR A 687 -40.09 -36.97 -43.30
CA TYR A 687 -39.46 -35.65 -43.35
C TYR A 687 -39.57 -35.11 -44.77
N TYR A 688 -39.76 -33.79 -44.89
CA TYR A 688 -39.65 -33.11 -46.18
C TYR A 688 -38.32 -32.37 -46.26
N LEU A 689 -37.47 -32.76 -47.21
CA LEU A 689 -36.12 -32.21 -47.37
C LEU A 689 -36.08 -31.12 -48.43
N GLU A 690 -35.53 -29.97 -48.08
CA GLU A 690 -35.28 -28.85 -48.98
C GLU A 690 -33.78 -28.65 -49.17
N ASN A 691 -33.37 -28.29 -50.38
CA ASN A 691 -31.98 -27.96 -50.68
C ASN A 691 -31.92 -26.51 -51.22
N PRO A 692 -32.09 -25.51 -50.34
CA PRO A 692 -32.26 -24.12 -50.76
C PRO A 692 -31.00 -23.55 -51.45
N THR A 693 -29.82 -24.10 -51.19
CA THR A 693 -28.55 -23.64 -51.77
C THR A 693 -28.03 -24.52 -52.90
N GLY A 694 -28.70 -25.62 -53.25
CA GLY A 694 -28.23 -26.63 -54.20
C GLY A 694 -27.06 -27.51 -53.71
N ASN A 695 -26.67 -27.42 -52.44
CA ASN A 695 -25.46 -28.03 -51.89
C ASN A 695 -25.70 -29.09 -50.81
N TYR A 696 -26.71 -28.90 -49.96
CA TYR A 696 -27.06 -29.80 -48.87
C TYR A 696 -28.53 -29.63 -48.49
N SER A 697 -29.10 -30.66 -47.90
CA SER A 697 -30.49 -30.70 -47.51
C SER A 697 -30.68 -30.25 -46.06
N THR A 698 -31.77 -29.53 -45.83
CA THR A 698 -32.31 -29.19 -44.51
C THR A 698 -33.75 -29.70 -44.42
N VAL A 699 -34.23 -30.01 -43.22
CA VAL A 699 -35.62 -30.44 -43.05
C VAL A 699 -36.56 -29.22 -42.98
N LYS A 700 -37.63 -29.24 -43.76
CA LYS A 700 -38.69 -28.22 -43.71
C LYS A 700 -39.54 -28.41 -42.45
N THR A 701 -39.73 -27.32 -41.72
CA THR A 701 -40.56 -27.29 -40.50
C THR A 701 -41.52 -26.11 -40.53
N GLY A 702 -42.49 -26.10 -39.63
CA GLY A 702 -43.65 -25.20 -39.67
C GLY A 702 -44.73 -25.68 -40.63
N PHE A 703 -45.72 -24.81 -40.88
CA PHE A 703 -46.76 -25.06 -41.87
C PHE A 703 -46.21 -24.89 -43.28
N PHE A 704 -46.56 -25.81 -44.18
CA PHE A 704 -46.24 -25.71 -45.60
C PHE A 704 -47.24 -26.48 -46.46
N ASP A 705 -47.47 -25.99 -47.68
CA ASP A 705 -48.34 -26.63 -48.66
C ASP A 705 -47.51 -27.29 -49.75
N LEU A 706 -47.88 -28.52 -50.13
CA LEU A 706 -47.23 -29.29 -51.17
C LEU A 706 -48.24 -30.20 -51.86
N ASP A 707 -48.23 -30.24 -53.19
CA ASP A 707 -49.05 -31.12 -54.02
C ASP A 707 -50.56 -31.11 -53.67
N GLY A 708 -51.06 -29.95 -53.23
CA GLY A 708 -52.47 -29.74 -52.90
C GLY A 708 -52.89 -30.14 -51.48
N TYR A 709 -51.93 -30.44 -50.59
CA TYR A 709 -52.18 -30.72 -49.17
C TYR A 709 -51.35 -29.80 -48.28
N SER A 710 -51.91 -29.41 -47.14
CA SER A 710 -51.19 -28.75 -46.05
C SER A 710 -50.49 -29.75 -45.11
N TYR A 711 -49.28 -29.43 -44.66
CA TYR A 711 -48.49 -30.21 -43.70
C TYR A 711 -47.98 -29.33 -42.56
N TYR A 712 -47.61 -29.96 -41.45
CA TYR A 712 -46.89 -29.30 -40.35
C TYR A 712 -45.63 -30.09 -39.97
N GLY A 713 -44.45 -29.59 -40.37
CA GLY A 713 -43.18 -30.14 -39.91
C GLY A 713 -42.89 -29.68 -38.49
N ILE A 714 -42.82 -30.59 -37.52
CA ILE A 714 -42.73 -30.23 -36.10
C ILE A 714 -41.38 -29.55 -35.82
N PRO A 715 -41.32 -28.26 -35.42
CA PRO A 715 -40.05 -27.53 -35.31
C PRO A 715 -39.04 -28.11 -34.32
N ASP A 716 -39.46 -28.89 -33.34
CA ASP A 716 -38.59 -29.51 -32.34
C ASP A 716 -38.21 -30.97 -32.65
N GLU A 717 -38.88 -31.59 -33.62
CA GLU A 717 -38.73 -33.01 -33.93
C GLU A 717 -38.27 -33.26 -35.38
N GLY A 718 -38.56 -32.33 -36.28
CA GLY A 718 -38.15 -32.32 -37.69
C GLY A 718 -39.09 -33.09 -38.61
N HIS A 719 -39.72 -34.18 -38.16
CA HIS A 719 -40.69 -34.92 -38.98
C HIS A 719 -42.05 -34.20 -39.05
N VAL A 720 -42.86 -34.56 -40.05
CA VAL A 720 -44.22 -34.01 -40.22
C VAL A 720 -45.19 -34.63 -39.22
N LEU A 721 -46.11 -33.81 -38.71
CA LEU A 721 -47.16 -34.23 -37.80
C LEU A 721 -47.98 -35.35 -38.43
N ARG A 722 -48.12 -36.46 -37.68
CA ARG A 722 -49.07 -37.55 -37.94
C ARG A 722 -49.89 -37.77 -36.68
N GLY A 723 -51.21 -37.72 -36.78
CA GLY A 723 -52.10 -37.73 -35.62
C GLY A 723 -52.45 -36.32 -35.14
N LYS A 724 -52.17 -35.99 -33.88
CA LYS A 724 -52.70 -34.76 -33.26
C LYS A 724 -51.65 -33.97 -32.50
N LYS A 725 -51.69 -32.64 -32.61
CA LYS A 725 -50.83 -31.75 -31.81
C LYS A 725 -51.50 -30.40 -31.59
N ILE A 726 -51.37 -29.87 -30.38
CA ILE A 726 -51.78 -28.50 -30.09
C ILE A 726 -50.74 -27.55 -30.69
N ILE A 727 -51.18 -26.65 -31.56
CA ILE A 727 -50.35 -25.63 -32.20
C ILE A 727 -51.11 -24.30 -32.11
N SER A 728 -50.46 -23.26 -31.58
CA SER A 728 -51.05 -21.91 -31.44
C SER A 728 -52.44 -21.88 -30.75
N GLY A 729 -52.70 -22.82 -29.83
CA GLY A 729 -53.95 -22.86 -29.07
C GLY A 729 -55.11 -23.59 -29.76
N GLN A 730 -54.90 -24.30 -30.87
CA GLN A 730 -55.85 -25.23 -31.46
C GLN A 730 -55.22 -26.61 -31.65
N MET A 731 -56.05 -27.66 -31.69
CA MET A 731 -55.60 -29.03 -31.95
C MET A 731 -55.60 -29.30 -33.46
N PHE A 732 -54.43 -29.38 -34.06
CA PHE A 732 -54.27 -29.75 -35.47
C PHE A 732 -54.31 -31.27 -35.62
N LEU A 733 -55.02 -31.72 -36.65
CA LEU A 733 -55.26 -33.12 -36.96
C LEU A 733 -54.59 -33.42 -38.30
N ALA A 734 -53.77 -34.46 -38.32
CA ALA A 734 -53.08 -34.95 -39.51
C ALA A 734 -53.33 -36.45 -39.69
N ASP A 735 -53.52 -36.88 -40.93
CA ASP A 735 -53.62 -38.30 -41.26
C ASP A 735 -52.27 -39.02 -41.12
N GLN A 736 -52.23 -40.29 -41.51
CA GLN A 736 -51.01 -41.09 -41.41
C GLN A 736 -49.94 -40.71 -42.46
N ASP A 737 -50.32 -39.99 -43.52
CA ASP A 737 -49.42 -39.43 -44.51
C ASP A 737 -48.91 -38.03 -44.13
N GLY A 738 -49.52 -37.43 -43.11
CA GLY A 738 -49.20 -36.11 -42.56
C GLY A 738 -50.02 -34.97 -43.15
N HIS A 739 -51.06 -35.27 -43.94
CA HIS A 739 -51.96 -34.27 -44.49
C HIS A 739 -52.83 -33.71 -43.36
N LEU A 740 -52.82 -32.39 -43.21
CA LEU A 740 -53.65 -31.68 -42.25
C LEU A 740 -55.12 -31.68 -42.70
N GLN A 741 -56.02 -31.65 -41.73
CA GLN A 741 -57.45 -31.46 -42.00
C GLN A 741 -57.74 -30.02 -42.46
N GLU A 742 -58.36 -29.88 -43.64
CA GLU A 742 -58.58 -28.58 -44.30
C GLU A 742 -60.03 -28.07 -44.22
N THR A 743 -60.94 -28.81 -43.57
CA THR A 743 -62.35 -28.39 -43.43
C THR A 743 -62.60 -27.53 -42.19
N THR A 744 -63.52 -26.56 -42.32
CA THR A 744 -64.03 -25.76 -41.19
C THR A 744 -65.44 -26.20 -40.80
N GLY A 745 -65.84 -25.97 -39.55
CA GLY A 745 -67.13 -26.36 -39.00
C GLY A 745 -67.08 -27.70 -38.27
N TRP A 746 -68.22 -28.39 -38.22
CA TRP A 746 -68.35 -29.67 -37.53
C TRP A 746 -67.71 -30.80 -38.35
N LEU A 747 -66.75 -31.49 -37.76
CA LEU A 747 -66.14 -32.70 -38.30
C LEU A 747 -66.45 -33.88 -37.38
N ILE A 748 -67.09 -34.91 -37.93
CA ILE A 748 -67.33 -36.18 -37.24
C ILE A 748 -66.48 -37.23 -37.95
N THR A 749 -65.46 -37.75 -37.27
CA THR A 749 -64.51 -38.68 -37.88
C THR A 749 -63.94 -39.63 -36.83
N SER A 750 -63.53 -40.81 -37.30
CA SER A 750 -62.80 -41.81 -36.52
C SER A 750 -61.31 -41.90 -36.87
N GLU A 751 -60.89 -41.15 -37.88
CA GLU A 751 -59.58 -41.23 -38.53
C GLU A 751 -58.42 -40.96 -37.57
N TYR A 752 -58.60 -40.03 -36.62
CA TYR A 752 -57.54 -39.59 -35.70
C TYR A 752 -57.67 -40.22 -34.30
N ASP A 753 -58.62 -41.13 -34.09
CA ASP A 753 -59.03 -41.64 -32.78
C ASP A 753 -59.09 -43.16 -32.71
N ASN A 754 -58.17 -43.84 -33.39
CA ASN A 754 -58.07 -45.30 -33.41
C ASN A 754 -59.40 -46.00 -33.82
N GLY A 755 -60.14 -45.41 -34.75
CA GLY A 755 -61.41 -45.97 -35.24
C GLY A 755 -62.64 -45.59 -34.41
N ILE A 756 -62.52 -44.77 -33.37
CA ILE A 756 -63.65 -44.28 -32.58
C ILE A 756 -64.18 -42.97 -33.16
N LEU A 757 -65.46 -42.92 -33.54
CA LEU A 757 -66.09 -41.69 -34.02
C LEU A 757 -66.09 -40.61 -32.93
N GLN A 758 -65.41 -39.50 -33.21
CA GLN A 758 -65.38 -38.31 -32.38
C GLN A 758 -65.84 -37.08 -33.17
N ARG A 759 -66.21 -36.03 -32.45
CA ARG A 759 -66.75 -34.80 -33.04
C ARG A 759 -65.92 -33.59 -32.64
N TYR A 760 -65.45 -32.89 -33.65
CA TYR A 760 -64.59 -31.72 -33.55
C TYR A 760 -65.29 -30.51 -34.15
N TYR A 761 -64.96 -29.33 -33.65
CA TYR A 761 -65.30 -28.07 -34.30
C TYR A 761 -64.03 -27.39 -34.77
N LEU A 762 -63.86 -27.27 -36.09
CA LEU A 762 -62.66 -26.72 -36.69
C LEU A 762 -62.89 -25.29 -37.18
N ASN A 763 -61.90 -24.43 -36.98
CA ASN A 763 -61.81 -23.13 -37.64
C ASN A 763 -60.33 -22.77 -37.83
N ASP A 764 -60.05 -21.74 -38.62
CA ASP A 764 -58.70 -21.26 -38.95
C ASP A 764 -58.28 -20.04 -38.12
N SER A 765 -58.87 -19.86 -36.92
CA SER A 765 -58.64 -18.66 -36.12
C SER A 765 -57.23 -18.57 -35.51
N ALA A 766 -56.56 -19.71 -35.25
CA ALA A 766 -55.18 -19.70 -34.77
C ALA A 766 -54.16 -19.56 -35.90
N VAL A 767 -54.42 -20.16 -37.05
CA VAL A 767 -53.54 -20.11 -38.22
C VAL A 767 -54.41 -19.99 -39.48
N SER A 768 -54.37 -18.80 -40.09
CA SER A 768 -55.13 -18.48 -41.30
C SER A 768 -54.87 -19.52 -42.39
N GLY A 769 -55.92 -20.10 -42.96
CA GLY A 769 -55.83 -21.10 -44.02
C GLY A 769 -55.54 -22.54 -43.56
N HIS A 770 -55.26 -22.76 -42.27
CA HIS A 770 -55.05 -24.11 -41.72
C HIS A 770 -55.98 -24.34 -40.53
N PRO A 771 -57.16 -24.96 -40.75
CA PRO A 771 -58.12 -25.20 -39.69
C PRO A 771 -57.58 -26.14 -38.60
N GLY A 772 -57.74 -25.72 -37.34
CA GLY A 772 -57.49 -26.56 -36.17
C GLY A 772 -58.78 -26.77 -35.38
N ALA A 773 -58.88 -27.90 -34.67
CA ALA A 773 -59.99 -28.11 -33.74
C ALA A 773 -59.87 -27.13 -32.56
N VAL A 774 -60.96 -26.41 -32.30
CA VAL A 774 -61.05 -25.45 -31.21
C VAL A 774 -61.00 -26.20 -29.89
N ILE A 775 -60.05 -25.82 -29.03
CA ILE A 775 -59.95 -26.29 -27.65
C ILE A 775 -60.37 -25.16 -26.70
N GLY A 776 -60.92 -25.51 -25.55
CA GLY A 776 -61.55 -24.55 -24.65
C GLY A 776 -63.00 -24.24 -25.01
N ALA A 777 -63.56 -23.22 -24.35
CA ALA A 777 -64.96 -22.83 -24.53
C ALA A 777 -65.17 -22.10 -25.86
N PHE A 778 -66.19 -22.52 -26.63
CA PHE A 778 -66.57 -21.86 -27.88
C PHE A 778 -68.08 -21.85 -28.08
N THR A 779 -68.56 -21.02 -29.00
CA THR A 779 -69.98 -20.95 -29.38
C THR A 779 -70.11 -21.28 -30.86
N ALA A 780 -71.00 -22.22 -31.19
CA ALA A 780 -71.34 -22.59 -32.55
C ALA A 780 -72.86 -22.69 -32.68
N ASN A 781 -73.44 -22.08 -33.72
CA ASN A 781 -74.89 -22.07 -33.95
C ASN A 781 -75.73 -21.63 -32.73
N GLY A 782 -75.23 -20.64 -31.96
CA GLY A 782 -75.90 -20.11 -30.77
C GLY A 782 -75.85 -21.00 -29.52
N LYS A 783 -75.19 -22.16 -29.57
CA LYS A 783 -75.00 -23.08 -28.44
C LYS A 783 -73.55 -23.03 -27.95
N LYS A 784 -73.33 -23.26 -26.66
CA LYS A 784 -72.01 -23.28 -26.04
C LYS A 784 -71.47 -24.71 -26.01
N TYR A 785 -70.20 -24.86 -26.33
CA TYR A 785 -69.46 -26.12 -26.36
C TYR A 785 -68.11 -25.94 -25.67
N TYR A 786 -67.44 -27.05 -25.38
CA TYR A 786 -66.06 -27.05 -24.89
C TYR A 786 -65.25 -28.10 -25.64
N GLY A 787 -64.17 -27.70 -26.30
CA GLY A 787 -63.23 -28.63 -26.94
C GLY A 787 -62.16 -29.06 -25.95
N ARG A 788 -61.92 -30.37 -25.83
CA ARG A 788 -60.97 -30.89 -24.85
C ARG A 788 -59.53 -30.60 -25.25
N GLU A 789 -58.71 -30.18 -24.29
CA GLU A 789 -57.30 -29.91 -24.51
C GLU A 789 -56.50 -31.20 -24.77
N ASP A 790 -56.90 -32.32 -24.19
CA ASP A 790 -56.17 -33.58 -24.31
C ASP A 790 -56.44 -34.32 -25.63
N THR A 791 -57.61 -34.15 -26.24
CA THR A 791 -58.01 -34.90 -27.43
C THR A 791 -58.48 -34.06 -28.61
N GLY A 792 -58.86 -32.80 -28.40
CA GLY A 792 -59.37 -31.86 -29.40
C GLY A 792 -60.87 -31.95 -29.69
N TYR A 793 -61.53 -33.07 -29.39
CA TYR A 793 -62.96 -33.23 -29.63
C TYR A 793 -63.80 -32.60 -28.51
N GLU A 794 -65.08 -32.37 -28.80
CA GLU A 794 -66.01 -31.73 -27.86
C GLU A 794 -66.30 -32.58 -26.61
N VAL A 795 -66.54 -31.92 -25.48
CA VAL A 795 -67.01 -32.56 -24.26
C VAL A 795 -68.39 -33.14 -24.49
N ARG A 796 -68.58 -34.42 -24.14
CA ARG A 796 -69.87 -35.11 -23.98
C ARG A 796 -69.88 -35.75 -22.60
N GLY A 797 -70.90 -35.48 -21.79
CA GLY A 797 -70.86 -35.80 -20.36
C GLY A 797 -69.97 -34.83 -19.59
N THR A 798 -69.20 -35.31 -18.61
CA THR A 798 -68.43 -34.44 -17.71
C THR A 798 -66.94 -34.43 -18.07
N TYR A 799 -66.33 -33.25 -18.14
CA TYR A 799 -64.89 -33.09 -18.34
C TYR A 799 -64.34 -32.03 -17.39
N ARG A 800 -63.20 -32.35 -16.75
CA ARG A 800 -62.47 -31.41 -15.90
C ARG A 800 -61.31 -30.84 -16.71
N ALA A 801 -61.43 -29.57 -17.07
CA ALA A 801 -60.40 -28.87 -17.81
C ALA A 801 -59.12 -28.70 -16.96
N PRO A 802 -57.94 -28.48 -17.58
CA PRO A 802 -56.67 -28.28 -16.86
C PRO A 802 -56.69 -27.15 -15.83
N ASN A 803 -57.55 -26.13 -16.01
CA ASN A 803 -57.74 -25.03 -15.06
C ASN A 803 -58.62 -25.41 -13.85
N GLY A 804 -59.08 -26.65 -13.76
CA GLY A 804 -59.94 -27.18 -12.70
C GLY A 804 -61.44 -26.96 -12.91
N THR A 805 -61.85 -26.23 -13.96
CA THR A 805 -63.26 -25.99 -14.28
C THR A 805 -63.91 -27.28 -14.77
N ILE A 806 -65.10 -27.59 -14.24
CA ILE A 806 -65.88 -28.76 -14.65
C ILE A 806 -66.89 -28.31 -15.69
N TYR A 807 -66.84 -28.94 -16.86
CA TYR A 807 -67.82 -28.79 -17.92
C TYR A 807 -68.71 -30.02 -17.97
N TYR A 808 -70.02 -29.82 -18.06
CA TYR A 808 -70.98 -30.87 -18.33
C TYR A 808 -71.70 -30.57 -19.64
N ALA A 809 -71.82 -31.56 -20.51
CA ALA A 809 -72.46 -31.44 -21.80
C ALA A 809 -73.43 -32.60 -22.06
N ASP A 810 -74.48 -32.36 -22.83
CA ASP A 810 -75.37 -33.42 -23.30
C ASP A 810 -74.71 -34.31 -24.37
N ASN A 811 -75.51 -35.24 -24.93
CA ASN A 811 -75.04 -36.17 -25.95
C ASN A 811 -74.68 -35.48 -27.28
N ASP A 812 -75.17 -34.26 -27.50
CA ASP A 812 -74.87 -33.42 -28.66
C ASP A 812 -73.70 -32.46 -28.40
N GLY A 813 -73.04 -32.57 -27.23
CA GLY A 813 -71.89 -31.77 -26.83
C GLY A 813 -72.23 -30.37 -26.29
N VAL A 814 -73.52 -30.06 -26.12
CA VAL A 814 -73.98 -28.74 -25.68
C VAL A 814 -73.78 -28.61 -24.18
N LEU A 815 -73.07 -27.57 -23.75
CA LEU A 815 -72.82 -27.30 -22.34
C LEU A 815 -74.12 -27.03 -21.57
N MET A 816 -74.26 -27.70 -20.43
CA MET A 816 -75.37 -27.60 -19.49
C MET A 816 -74.85 -27.27 -18.08
N ASP A 817 -75.75 -26.85 -17.19
CA ASP A 817 -75.44 -26.70 -15.77
C ASP A 817 -75.10 -28.07 -15.17
N VAL A 818 -74.04 -28.11 -14.35
CA VAL A 818 -73.61 -29.35 -13.67
C VAL A 818 -74.64 -29.70 -12.59
N PRO A 819 -75.25 -30.90 -12.59
CA PRO A 819 -76.21 -31.29 -11.55
C PRO A 819 -75.59 -31.23 -10.13
N PRO A 820 -76.30 -30.69 -9.12
CA PRO A 820 -75.75 -30.52 -7.76
C PRO A 820 -75.18 -31.79 -7.14
N GLU A 821 -75.82 -32.94 -7.34
CA GLU A 821 -75.40 -34.25 -6.83
C GLU A 821 -74.08 -34.73 -7.46
N ILE A 822 -73.88 -34.40 -8.74
CA ILE A 822 -72.66 -34.68 -9.50
C ILE A 822 -71.53 -33.75 -9.02
N ALA A 823 -71.84 -32.49 -8.71
CA ALA A 823 -70.88 -31.54 -8.13
C ALA A 823 -70.45 -31.95 -6.70
N GLU A 824 -71.40 -32.45 -5.89
CA GLU A 824 -71.14 -32.93 -4.53
C GLU A 824 -70.20 -34.15 -4.53
N MET A 825 -70.47 -35.15 -5.38
CA MET A 825 -69.62 -36.33 -5.49
C MET A 825 -68.18 -35.96 -5.89
N GLU A 826 -68.01 -34.99 -6.79
CA GLU A 826 -66.69 -34.46 -7.18
C GLU A 826 -65.98 -33.77 -6.00
N ALA A 827 -66.68 -32.86 -5.31
CA ALA A 827 -66.09 -32.16 -4.16
C ALA A 827 -65.65 -33.13 -3.06
N ARG A 828 -66.46 -34.17 -2.79
CA ARG A 828 -66.13 -35.22 -1.82
C ARG A 828 -64.92 -36.04 -2.27
N ALA A 829 -64.85 -36.42 -3.54
CA ALA A 829 -63.75 -37.24 -4.06
C ALA A 829 -62.38 -36.63 -3.76
N GLN A 830 -62.25 -35.31 -3.87
CA GLN A 830 -60.98 -34.60 -3.63
C GLN A 830 -60.42 -34.78 -2.21
N GLY A 831 -61.27 -35.06 -1.22
CA GLY A 831 -60.88 -35.28 0.17
C GLY A 831 -60.32 -36.68 0.48
N TYR A 832 -60.37 -37.62 -0.47
CA TYR A 832 -59.97 -39.00 -0.25
C TYR A 832 -58.70 -39.36 -1.02
N SER A 833 -57.93 -40.31 -0.47
CA SER A 833 -56.80 -40.95 -1.14
C SER A 833 -57.12 -42.42 -1.44
N SER A 834 -56.52 -42.96 -2.50
CA SER A 834 -56.64 -44.36 -2.89
C SER A 834 -55.26 -44.98 -3.10
N ASN A 835 -55.14 -46.30 -2.89
CA ASN A 835 -53.91 -47.05 -3.15
C ASN A 835 -53.68 -47.33 -4.64
N THR A 836 -54.68 -47.01 -5.46
CA THR A 836 -54.63 -47.14 -6.92
C THR A 836 -54.90 -45.77 -7.53
N ASN A 837 -54.66 -45.64 -8.84
CA ASN A 837 -55.05 -44.44 -9.58
C ASN A 837 -56.57 -44.32 -9.76
N TYR A 838 -57.39 -45.13 -9.07
CA TYR A 838 -58.84 -45.09 -9.14
C TYR A 838 -59.44 -44.80 -7.76
N LEU A 839 -60.62 -44.20 -7.74
CA LEU A 839 -61.43 -43.97 -6.55
C LEU A 839 -62.91 -44.17 -6.93
N ILE A 840 -63.68 -44.86 -6.11
CA ILE A 840 -65.13 -45.05 -6.33
C ILE A 840 -65.90 -44.40 -5.19
N LEU A 841 -66.87 -43.56 -5.52
CA LEU A 841 -67.84 -43.02 -4.57
C LEU A 841 -69.22 -43.61 -4.84
N VAL A 842 -69.92 -44.01 -3.78
CA VAL A 842 -71.31 -44.47 -3.81
C VAL A 842 -72.14 -43.50 -2.98
N ASN A 843 -72.99 -42.73 -3.64
CA ASN A 843 -73.95 -41.86 -2.96
C ASN A 843 -75.29 -42.60 -2.86
N THR A 844 -75.57 -43.12 -1.67
CA THR A 844 -76.73 -43.98 -1.41
C THR A 844 -78.05 -43.21 -1.40
N SER A 845 -78.00 -41.90 -1.18
CA SER A 845 -79.19 -41.02 -1.11
C SER A 845 -79.78 -40.67 -2.48
N VAL A 846 -78.92 -40.55 -3.51
CA VAL A 846 -79.32 -40.27 -4.90
C VAL A 846 -79.12 -41.47 -5.83
N HIS A 847 -78.74 -42.61 -5.27
CA HIS A 847 -78.58 -43.88 -5.98
C HIS A 847 -77.55 -43.83 -7.13
N LYS A 848 -76.40 -43.17 -6.89
CA LYS A 848 -75.33 -42.99 -7.89
C LYS A 848 -74.00 -43.62 -7.46
N VAL A 849 -73.26 -44.12 -8.45
CA VAL A 849 -71.85 -44.50 -8.32
C VAL A 849 -71.02 -43.64 -9.26
N SER A 850 -69.98 -42.99 -8.74
CA SER A 850 -69.00 -42.28 -9.57
C SER A 850 -67.63 -42.93 -9.46
N VAL A 851 -66.98 -43.09 -10.62
CA VAL A 851 -65.61 -43.60 -10.73
C VAL A 851 -64.69 -42.45 -11.11
N PHE A 852 -63.59 -42.31 -10.39
CA PHE A 852 -62.58 -41.29 -10.60
C PHE A 852 -61.23 -41.93 -10.95
N TYR A 853 -60.42 -41.21 -11.69
CA TYR A 853 -59.02 -41.53 -11.98
C TYR A 853 -58.10 -40.36 -11.68
N GLY A 854 -56.95 -40.64 -11.09
CA GLY A 854 -55.99 -39.61 -10.66
C GLY A 854 -55.39 -39.95 -9.30
N TRP A 855 -55.21 -38.92 -8.48
CA TRP A 855 -54.66 -39.03 -7.13
C TRP A 855 -55.34 -38.04 -6.19
N SER A 856 -55.08 -38.20 -4.88
CA SER A 856 -55.63 -37.36 -3.81
C SER A 856 -55.53 -35.87 -4.13
N GLY A 857 -56.65 -35.15 -4.04
CA GLY A 857 -56.74 -33.70 -4.35
C GLY A 857 -56.72 -33.35 -5.85
N ASN A 858 -56.59 -34.34 -6.73
CA ASN A 858 -56.65 -34.15 -8.18
C ASN A 858 -57.35 -35.32 -8.88
N TRP A 859 -58.48 -35.76 -8.32
CA TRP A 859 -59.31 -36.78 -8.91
C TRP A 859 -60.08 -36.20 -10.11
N ASN A 860 -60.08 -36.90 -11.24
CA ASN A 860 -60.92 -36.58 -12.39
C ASN A 860 -61.97 -37.66 -12.54
N ARG A 861 -63.24 -37.28 -12.57
CA ARG A 861 -64.32 -38.25 -12.78
C ARG A 861 -64.30 -38.85 -14.17
N LEU A 862 -64.26 -40.18 -14.24
CA LEU A 862 -64.42 -40.94 -15.48
C LEU A 862 -65.89 -41.23 -15.78
N TYR A 863 -66.65 -41.68 -14.77
CA TYR A 863 -68.03 -42.12 -14.96
C TYR A 863 -68.93 -41.71 -13.79
N THR A 864 -70.21 -41.54 -14.08
CA THR A 864 -71.31 -41.55 -13.08
C THR A 864 -72.41 -42.43 -13.61
N TRP A 865 -72.85 -43.39 -12.80
CA TRP A 865 -73.87 -44.36 -13.15
C TRP A 865 -74.97 -44.41 -12.11
N ASP A 866 -76.19 -44.67 -12.57
CA ASP A 866 -77.28 -45.11 -11.70
C ASP A 866 -76.96 -46.49 -11.11
N CYS A 867 -77.27 -46.66 -9.83
CA CYS A 867 -77.14 -47.94 -9.13
C CYS A 867 -78.41 -48.25 -8.34
N ALA A 868 -78.60 -49.52 -8.00
CA ALA A 868 -79.55 -49.94 -6.98
C ALA A 868 -78.78 -50.39 -5.73
N ASN A 869 -78.68 -49.49 -4.76
CA ASN A 869 -78.12 -49.74 -3.44
C ASN A 869 -79.18 -50.39 -2.51
N GLY A 870 -78.78 -50.66 -1.27
CA GLY A 870 -79.56 -51.39 -0.28
C GLY A 870 -80.87 -50.72 0.08
N ALA A 871 -81.96 -51.50 0.14
CA ALA A 871 -83.24 -51.05 0.65
C ALA A 871 -83.15 -50.63 2.14
N PRO A 872 -84.08 -49.82 2.67
CA PRO A 872 -84.02 -49.35 4.07
C PRO A 872 -83.89 -50.45 5.13
N GLY A 873 -84.46 -51.65 4.88
CA GLY A 873 -84.34 -52.81 5.78
C GLY A 873 -83.03 -53.58 5.66
N THR A 874 -82.27 -53.36 4.59
CA THR A 874 -80.98 -54.00 4.29
C THR A 874 -80.05 -52.98 3.62
N PRO A 875 -79.65 -51.91 4.33
CA PRO A 875 -78.96 -50.78 3.74
C PRO A 875 -77.56 -51.16 3.24
N THR A 876 -77.09 -50.47 2.20
CA THR A 876 -75.67 -50.55 1.81
C THR A 876 -74.82 -49.93 2.90
N ILE A 877 -73.72 -50.60 3.24
CA ILE A 877 -72.80 -50.13 4.26
C ILE A 877 -72.17 -48.78 3.86
N THR A 878 -72.20 -47.81 4.77
CA THR A 878 -71.55 -46.51 4.61
C THR A 878 -70.20 -46.48 5.31
N GLY A 879 -69.20 -45.84 4.72
CA GLY A 879 -67.84 -45.76 5.22
C GLY A 879 -66.80 -45.75 4.11
N GLU A 880 -65.54 -45.88 4.50
CA GLU A 880 -64.41 -46.00 3.58
C GLU A 880 -63.88 -47.44 3.55
N PHE A 881 -63.78 -48.01 2.36
CA PHE A 881 -63.44 -49.41 2.11
C PHE A 881 -62.44 -49.56 0.96
N SER A 882 -62.07 -50.78 0.63
CA SER A 882 -61.16 -51.07 -0.48
C SER A 882 -61.57 -52.33 -1.23
N THR A 883 -61.43 -52.32 -2.56
CA THR A 883 -61.72 -53.50 -3.38
C THR A 883 -60.78 -54.67 -3.03
N SER A 884 -61.33 -55.89 -2.89
CA SER A 884 -60.56 -57.05 -2.37
C SER A 884 -60.66 -58.29 -3.25
N SER A 885 -61.85 -58.63 -3.74
CA SER A 885 -62.14 -59.85 -4.48
C SER A 885 -62.99 -59.57 -5.70
N LYS A 886 -62.88 -60.40 -6.73
CA LYS A 886 -63.64 -60.30 -7.97
C LYS A 886 -64.02 -61.69 -8.48
N GLY A 887 -65.14 -61.78 -9.18
CA GLY A 887 -65.51 -63.01 -9.86
C GLY A 887 -66.56 -62.81 -10.93
N TYR A 888 -66.65 -63.80 -11.82
CA TYR A 888 -67.50 -63.74 -13.00
C TYR A 888 -68.99 -63.74 -12.66
N TYR A 889 -69.44 -64.53 -11.69
CA TYR A 889 -70.79 -64.44 -11.11
C TYR A 889 -70.84 -65.04 -9.70
N PHE A 890 -71.95 -64.79 -9.00
CA PHE A 890 -72.40 -65.55 -7.83
C PHE A 890 -73.93 -65.69 -7.84
N ASP A 891 -74.45 -66.70 -7.14
CA ASP A 891 -75.89 -66.95 -7.03
C ASP A 891 -76.42 -66.42 -5.69
N SER A 892 -77.54 -65.69 -5.76
CA SER A 892 -78.24 -65.13 -4.60
C SER A 892 -79.72 -65.53 -4.68
N GLY A 893 -80.10 -66.55 -3.90
CA GLY A 893 -81.42 -67.17 -4.00
C GLY A 893 -81.67 -67.76 -5.39
N SER A 894 -82.71 -67.30 -6.08
CA SER A 894 -83.07 -67.71 -7.45
C SER A 894 -82.41 -66.85 -8.55
N ALA A 895 -81.62 -65.85 -8.18
CA ALA A 895 -80.98 -64.93 -9.13
C ALA A 895 -79.48 -65.18 -9.23
N ARG A 896 -78.91 -64.83 -10.39
CA ARG A 896 -77.47 -64.78 -10.65
C ARG A 896 -77.03 -63.33 -10.85
N CYS A 897 -75.89 -62.99 -10.26
CA CYS A 897 -75.30 -61.66 -10.27
C CYS A 897 -73.93 -61.74 -10.94
N PHE A 898 -73.75 -61.05 -12.07
CA PHE A 898 -72.54 -61.10 -12.89
C PHE A 898 -71.54 -59.99 -12.54
N TYR A 899 -70.27 -60.24 -12.83
CA TYR A 899 -69.13 -59.33 -12.71
C TYR A 899 -69.01 -58.65 -11.34
N TYR A 900 -68.89 -59.45 -10.28
CA TYR A 900 -68.84 -58.89 -8.94
C TYR A 900 -67.43 -58.36 -8.61
N THR A 901 -67.39 -57.25 -7.88
CA THR A 901 -66.20 -56.71 -7.21
C THR A 901 -66.55 -56.42 -5.75
N GLN A 902 -65.96 -57.16 -4.82
CA GLN A 902 -66.12 -57.01 -3.38
C GLN A 902 -65.40 -55.76 -2.88
N PHE A 903 -66.05 -54.99 -2.02
CA PHE A 903 -65.42 -53.86 -1.35
C PHE A 903 -65.47 -53.94 0.18
N TYR A 904 -66.37 -54.71 0.77
CA TYR A 904 -66.38 -54.98 2.22
C TYR A 904 -67.23 -56.21 2.54
N GLU A 905 -66.69 -57.26 3.17
CA GLU A 905 -67.44 -58.49 3.53
C GLU A 905 -68.43 -58.93 2.42
N ASP A 906 -69.73 -59.04 2.70
CA ASP A 906 -70.77 -59.44 1.73
C ASP A 906 -71.27 -58.28 0.83
N PHE A 907 -70.65 -57.10 0.92
CA PHE A 907 -70.98 -55.93 0.11
C PHE A 907 -70.15 -55.88 -1.18
N LEU A 908 -70.87 -55.97 -2.30
CA LEU A 908 -70.33 -56.19 -3.63
C LEU A 908 -70.88 -55.11 -4.58
N PHE A 909 -70.05 -54.63 -5.51
CA PHE A 909 -70.54 -54.11 -6.78
C PHE A 909 -70.83 -55.30 -7.69
N HIS A 910 -72.00 -55.37 -8.30
CA HIS A 910 -72.31 -56.43 -9.28
C HIS A 910 -73.41 -55.97 -10.24
N SER A 911 -73.69 -56.77 -11.27
CA SER A 911 -74.77 -56.48 -12.22
C SER A 911 -76.15 -56.39 -11.52
N THR A 912 -77.15 -55.91 -12.23
CA THR A 912 -78.57 -56.17 -11.92
C THR A 912 -78.86 -57.68 -11.88
N LEU A 913 -80.08 -58.08 -11.51
CA LEU A 913 -80.41 -59.50 -11.30
C LEU A 913 -80.72 -60.20 -12.63
N TYR A 914 -80.16 -61.39 -12.82
CA TYR A 914 -80.41 -62.25 -13.98
C TYR A 914 -80.92 -63.63 -13.53
N TYR A 915 -81.59 -64.36 -14.42
CA TYR A 915 -81.87 -65.78 -14.20
C TYR A 915 -80.56 -66.61 -14.22
N GLN A 916 -80.53 -67.76 -13.55
CA GLN A 916 -79.32 -68.59 -13.34
C GLN A 916 -78.85 -69.34 -14.60
N TYR A 917 -78.60 -68.62 -15.68
CA TYR A 917 -77.95 -69.11 -16.90
C TYR A 917 -76.44 -68.82 -16.88
N PRO A 918 -75.63 -69.51 -17.71
CA PRO A 918 -74.19 -69.23 -17.82
C PRO A 918 -73.87 -67.84 -18.39
N THR A 919 -74.80 -67.23 -19.13
CA THR A 919 -74.66 -65.93 -19.79
C THR A 919 -75.72 -64.92 -19.30
N PRO A 920 -75.42 -63.62 -19.28
CA PRO A 920 -76.33 -62.57 -18.79
C PRO A 920 -77.36 -62.13 -19.86
N ASP A 921 -78.00 -63.07 -20.55
CA ASP A 921 -78.92 -62.76 -21.65
C ASP A 921 -80.37 -62.51 -21.18
N TYR A 922 -80.73 -63.01 -20.00
CA TYR A 922 -82.10 -62.98 -19.48
C TYR A 922 -82.17 -62.25 -18.13
N SER A 923 -82.49 -60.96 -18.19
CA SER A 923 -82.66 -60.11 -17.00
C SER A 923 -83.88 -60.53 -16.19
N MET A 924 -83.73 -60.58 -14.87
CA MET A 924 -84.81 -60.79 -13.90
C MET A 924 -85.31 -59.46 -13.33
N ASP A 925 -84.41 -58.53 -13.00
CA ASP A 925 -84.73 -57.18 -12.53
C ASP A 925 -83.56 -56.24 -12.85
N ASP A 926 -83.77 -55.32 -13.78
CA ASP A 926 -82.78 -54.38 -14.31
C ASP A 926 -82.86 -52.96 -13.73
N ARG A 927 -83.73 -52.74 -12.73
CA ARG A 927 -83.95 -51.41 -12.18
C ARG A 927 -82.74 -50.91 -11.41
N VAL A 928 -82.39 -49.65 -11.66
CA VAL A 928 -81.34 -48.86 -11.00
C VAL A 928 -81.87 -47.44 -10.74
N GLY A 929 -81.17 -46.64 -9.95
CA GLY A 929 -81.61 -45.30 -9.56
C GLY A 929 -82.58 -45.31 -8.37
N MET A 930 -82.62 -46.40 -7.60
CA MET A 930 -83.49 -46.58 -6.44
C MET A 930 -82.91 -47.56 -5.42
N ALA A 931 -83.27 -47.43 -4.14
CA ALA A 931 -82.89 -48.38 -3.08
C ALA A 931 -83.71 -49.69 -3.18
N LEU A 932 -83.06 -50.80 -3.54
CA LEU A 932 -83.72 -52.07 -3.88
C LEU A 932 -82.96 -53.33 -3.45
N SER A 933 -81.65 -53.24 -3.21
CA SER A 933 -80.81 -54.42 -3.00
C SER A 933 -80.82 -54.92 -1.54
N HIS A 934 -80.27 -56.13 -1.33
CA HIS A 934 -79.96 -56.66 -0.01
C HIS A 934 -78.56 -56.20 0.49
N GLY A 935 -78.24 -54.92 0.32
CA GLY A 935 -76.99 -54.30 0.76
C GLY A 935 -75.94 -54.08 -0.33
N CYS A 936 -75.87 -54.92 -1.37
CA CYS A 936 -74.92 -54.75 -2.47
C CYS A 936 -75.23 -53.51 -3.36
N VAL A 937 -74.28 -53.06 -4.17
CA VAL A 937 -74.49 -51.98 -5.14
C VAL A 937 -74.68 -52.58 -6.53
N ARG A 938 -75.94 -52.62 -6.99
CA ARG A 938 -76.31 -53.18 -8.30
C ARG A 938 -76.12 -52.15 -9.41
N LEU A 939 -75.48 -52.54 -10.50
CA LEU A 939 -75.20 -51.69 -11.67
C LEU A 939 -75.73 -52.35 -12.94
N ARG A 940 -75.96 -51.56 -13.99
CA ARG A 940 -76.16 -52.13 -15.34
C ARG A 940 -74.97 -53.03 -15.72
N LEU A 941 -75.23 -54.05 -16.52
CA LEU A 941 -74.28 -55.12 -16.82
C LEU A 941 -72.93 -54.58 -17.34
N GLU A 942 -72.97 -53.65 -18.28
CA GLU A 942 -71.81 -53.01 -18.89
C GLU A 942 -70.96 -52.23 -17.87
N ASN A 943 -71.61 -51.59 -16.89
CA ASN A 943 -70.94 -50.80 -15.86
C ASN A 943 -70.31 -51.69 -14.80
N ALA A 944 -71.01 -52.76 -14.39
CA ALA A 944 -70.46 -53.78 -13.49
C ALA A 944 -69.24 -54.47 -14.14
N LYS A 945 -69.35 -54.83 -15.42
CA LYS A 945 -68.24 -55.40 -16.20
C LYS A 945 -67.07 -54.42 -16.29
N TRP A 946 -67.33 -53.14 -16.52
CA TRP A 946 -66.27 -52.15 -16.60
C TRP A 946 -65.48 -52.05 -15.28
N ILE A 947 -66.16 -52.02 -14.12
CA ILE A 947 -65.50 -52.05 -12.81
C ILE A 947 -64.68 -53.34 -12.66
N TYR A 948 -65.27 -54.49 -13.01
CA TYR A 948 -64.62 -55.79 -12.94
C TYR A 948 -63.35 -55.85 -13.81
N ASP A 949 -63.34 -55.30 -15.02
CA ASP A 949 -62.18 -55.34 -15.90
C ASP A 949 -61.10 -54.31 -15.52
N ASN A 950 -61.50 -53.10 -15.09
CA ASN A 950 -60.59 -51.94 -15.04
C ASN A 950 -60.14 -51.54 -13.63
N ILE A 951 -60.94 -51.77 -12.59
CA ILE A 951 -60.65 -51.26 -11.25
C ILE A 951 -59.71 -52.18 -10.49
N PRO A 952 -58.45 -51.82 -10.17
CA PRO A 952 -57.54 -52.74 -9.50
C PRO A 952 -57.97 -53.08 -8.07
N TYR A 953 -57.46 -54.18 -7.53
CA TYR A 953 -57.56 -54.48 -6.09
C TYR A 953 -56.92 -53.37 -5.26
N GLY A 954 -57.46 -53.12 -4.07
CA GLY A 954 -57.02 -52.05 -3.18
C GLY A 954 -57.55 -50.66 -3.53
N THR A 955 -58.39 -50.53 -4.57
CA THR A 955 -59.03 -49.26 -4.92
C THR A 955 -59.95 -48.80 -3.80
N LYS A 956 -59.79 -47.56 -3.33
CA LYS A 956 -60.66 -46.94 -2.32
C LYS A 956 -62.10 -46.85 -2.82
N VAL A 957 -63.03 -47.26 -1.97
CA VAL A 957 -64.47 -47.13 -2.17
C VAL A 957 -65.02 -46.33 -1.00
N VAL A 958 -65.72 -45.24 -1.26
CA VAL A 958 -66.36 -44.41 -0.23
C VAL A 958 -67.87 -44.46 -0.45
N SER A 959 -68.59 -45.09 0.47
CA SER A 959 -70.05 -45.13 0.43
C SER A 959 -70.63 -44.23 1.51
N TYR A 960 -71.62 -43.40 1.19
CA TYR A 960 -72.22 -42.45 2.11
C TYR A 960 -73.69 -42.16 1.84
#